data_AF-A0AAY4DEN4-F1
#
_entry.id   AF-A0AAY4DEN4-F1
#
_cell.length_a   1.000
_cell.length_b   1.000
_cell.length_c   1.000
_cell.angle_alpha   90.00
_cell.angle_beta   90.00
_cell.angle_gamma   90.00
#
_symmetry.space_group_name_H-M   'P 1'
#
loop_
_entity.id
_entity.type
_entity.pdbx_description
1 polymer ?
#
loop_
_entity_poly.entity_id
_entity_poly.type
_entity_poly.pdbx_seq_one_letter_code
_entity_poly.pdbx_strand_id
1 'polypeptide(L)'
;CVAPVYSCESVVSRTATIWKTLSPFWGEEYNVHLPPSFHTVSFHVLDEDSLSRDDVIGKVSVSKDSLTAKPQGLDGWVNLTEIDPDDEVQGEIHLHMSVLGDGDVPTRLRCQVLEARDLARKDRNGASDPFVRVQYNGKTHESTVVKKSCYPRWNESFEFELDDAAADSSLSVEVWDWDLVSRNDFLGKVLFNISGLQLAQQEEGWFRLGPDKPKHNHHEGALGALRLQLRLRDETVLPPSCYQPLTQLLQLTHVHTRVHTRTTTAESRQEVATNLVNLFLGQGQVTEFLDVLFKLELDKTSEPNTLFRSNSLASKSMESFLKVAGMQYLHKLLGPVINRIYEEKRYVELDPNKVELREAGCTGLHRVHTEAEIIQQGVGHLQSYLSELLHAIQQSASYCPALLCHAFRQLYERVENRFPEPEYRTVQSIANMDTLACCPKEPWIVPLQPAVQQGIAQLKDFISRLVSYTEAEDLGLQARMSLQCGSLEKEGFLFLHRTKDKCLPMTSPFKKFFVTLSRSTLSYSRTQNSKKSSFISLGKVKAVEKVEEKSFGSANVMQIIWSEESGQMETLYLDCKSMNELNHWLSTLRKACSRNADTLSCYHPGVYKADRWSCCHQKDRTDPGCDRTNGGVMLQEWYDPPDHELQAQFIFRHLLGVRNELRAPQSKFSQQKEIRPPSFSGRGESDAVAELFTVLQELHAAHRAAEEEEHVRNKNFFLEVQM
;
A
#
# COMPACT_ATOMS: atom_id res chain seq x y z
N CYS A 1 -8.88 0.81 20.25
CA CYS A 1 -7.42 0.79 20.02
C CYS A 1 -7.10 0.50 18.55
N VAL A 2 -6.33 1.39 17.93
CA VAL A 2 -5.78 1.24 16.57
C VAL A 2 -4.31 1.70 16.58
N ALA A 3 -3.46 1.08 15.76
CA ALA A 3 -2.02 1.32 15.76
C ALA A 3 -1.50 1.75 14.38
N PRO A 4 -1.64 3.02 13.98
CA PRO A 4 -1.04 3.48 12.72
C PRO A 4 0.49 3.47 12.75
N VAL A 5 1.06 2.98 11.65
CA VAL A 5 2.49 2.99 11.33
C VAL A 5 2.78 4.26 10.55
N TYR A 6 3.78 5.03 10.99
CA TYR A 6 4.21 6.26 10.36
C TYR A 6 5.66 6.15 9.90
N SER A 7 5.94 6.70 8.73
CA SER A 7 7.30 7.04 8.29
C SER A 7 7.35 8.54 8.14
N CYS A 8 8.20 9.21 8.93
CA CYS A 8 8.33 10.67 8.91
C CYS A 8 6.94 11.37 8.91
N GLU A 9 6.10 11.01 9.90
CA GLU A 9 4.75 11.56 10.14
C GLU A 9 3.70 11.39 9.04
N SER A 10 4.02 10.68 7.96
CA SER A 10 3.03 10.17 7.01
C SER A 10 2.50 8.80 7.47
N VAL A 11 1.18 8.64 7.55
CA VAL A 11 0.56 7.33 7.83
C VAL A 11 0.87 6.42 6.65
N VAL A 12 1.62 5.37 6.93
CA VAL A 12 2.00 4.33 5.98
C VAL A 12 0.97 3.20 5.99
N SER A 13 0.57 2.77 7.18
CA SER A 13 -0.39 1.69 7.42
C SER A 13 -1.20 1.98 8.67
N ARG A 14 -2.41 1.43 8.78
CA ARG A 14 -3.27 1.52 9.96
C ARG A 14 -3.85 0.14 10.25
N THR A 15 -3.73 -0.32 11.50
CA THR A 15 -4.29 -1.60 11.92
C THR A 15 -5.80 -1.60 11.98
N ALA A 16 -6.41 -2.79 12.04
CA ALA A 16 -7.82 -2.89 12.38
C ALA A 16 -8.09 -2.35 13.80
N THR A 17 -9.20 -1.66 13.95
CA THR A 17 -9.66 -1.13 15.23
C THR A 17 -10.20 -2.25 16.10
N ILE A 18 -9.54 -2.49 17.24
CA ILE A 18 -10.02 -3.44 18.24
C ILE A 18 -10.79 -2.67 19.30
N TRP A 19 -12.08 -2.99 19.41
CA TRP A 19 -13.02 -2.32 20.28
C TRP A 19 -13.02 -2.91 21.69
N LYS A 20 -13.15 -2.05 22.71
CA LYS A 20 -13.44 -2.43 24.11
C LYS A 20 -12.40 -3.36 24.76
N THR A 21 -11.11 -3.12 24.52
CA THR A 21 -10.03 -3.86 25.20
C THR A 21 -8.82 -2.96 25.48
N LEU A 22 -8.17 -3.18 26.62
CA LEU A 22 -6.87 -2.57 26.99
C LEU A 22 -5.68 -3.45 26.60
N SER A 23 -5.94 -4.67 26.10
CA SER A 23 -4.95 -5.63 25.62
C SER A 23 -5.29 -6.05 24.18
N PRO A 24 -5.23 -5.12 23.21
CA PRO A 24 -5.48 -5.44 21.81
C PRO A 24 -4.43 -6.43 21.27
N PHE A 25 -4.87 -7.43 20.49
CA PHE A 25 -4.02 -8.32 19.71
C PHE A 25 -4.40 -8.16 18.24
N TRP A 26 -3.52 -7.56 17.44
CA TRP A 26 -3.76 -7.33 16.01
C TRP A 26 -3.40 -8.57 15.20
N GLY A 27 -2.20 -9.13 15.40
CA GLY A 27 -1.74 -10.29 14.63
C GLY A 27 -1.57 -9.97 13.14
N GLU A 28 -1.31 -8.69 12.83
CA GLU A 28 -1.26 -8.17 11.47
C GLU A 28 0.18 -8.02 11.01
N GLU A 29 0.44 -8.35 9.74
CA GLU A 29 1.75 -8.28 9.11
C GLU A 29 1.73 -7.26 7.98
N TYR A 30 2.66 -6.31 8.00
CA TYR A 30 2.80 -5.25 7.02
C TYR A 30 4.17 -5.30 6.34
N ASN A 31 4.16 -5.08 5.03
CA ASN A 31 5.37 -4.83 4.24
C ASN A 31 5.35 -3.40 3.73
N VAL A 32 6.26 -2.58 4.23
CA VAL A 32 6.30 -1.14 3.99
C VAL A 32 7.52 -0.77 3.16
N HIS A 33 7.31 -0.02 2.07
CA HIS A 33 8.42 0.60 1.34
C HIS A 33 8.79 1.93 1.99
N LEU A 34 9.99 2.03 2.51
CA LEU A 34 10.52 3.25 3.11
C LEU A 34 11.37 4.02 2.09
N PRO A 35 11.21 5.35 1.97
CA PRO A 35 12.02 6.15 1.07
C PRO A 35 13.50 6.08 1.49
N PRO A 36 14.47 6.20 0.58
CA PRO A 36 15.90 6.13 0.91
C PRO A 36 16.34 7.07 2.06
N SER A 37 15.66 8.21 2.17
CA SER A 37 15.87 9.27 3.16
C SER A 37 15.09 9.09 4.46
N PHE A 38 14.44 7.95 4.71
CA PHE A 38 13.76 7.72 5.99
C PHE A 38 14.78 7.65 7.15
N HIS A 39 14.39 8.12 8.33
CA HIS A 39 15.25 8.13 9.51
C HIS A 39 14.64 7.41 10.71
N THR A 40 13.32 7.51 10.86
CA THR A 40 12.59 6.95 11.99
C THR A 40 11.26 6.37 11.49
N VAL A 41 10.90 5.22 12.03
CA VAL A 41 9.56 4.65 11.90
C VAL A 41 8.88 4.71 13.24
N SER A 42 7.67 5.24 13.29
CA SER A 42 6.93 5.42 14.52
C SER A 42 5.57 4.72 14.49
N PHE A 43 5.20 4.09 15.60
CA PHE A 43 3.95 3.39 15.82
C PHE A 43 3.17 4.19 16.85
N HIS A 44 2.01 4.71 16.49
CA HIS A 44 1.16 5.43 17.43
C HIS A 44 0.03 4.50 17.83
N VAL A 45 -0.27 4.42 19.12
CA VAL A 45 -1.45 3.69 19.60
C VAL A 45 -2.51 4.73 19.89
N LEU A 46 -3.66 4.62 19.24
CA LEU A 46 -4.78 5.54 19.34
C LEU A 46 -6.00 4.85 19.95
N ASP A 47 -6.80 5.60 20.70
CA ASP A 47 -8.19 5.24 20.97
C ASP A 47 -9.07 5.82 19.86
N GLU A 48 -9.91 4.97 19.26
CA GLU A 48 -10.73 5.37 18.10
C GLU A 48 -12.12 5.78 18.55
N ASP A 49 -12.43 7.06 18.33
CA ASP A 49 -13.67 7.67 18.74
C ASP A 49 -14.63 7.87 17.56
N SER A 50 -15.89 7.49 17.73
CA SER A 50 -16.88 7.60 16.64
C SER A 50 -17.31 9.04 16.32
N LEU A 51 -17.00 10.01 17.18
CA LEU A 51 -17.53 11.39 17.13
C LEU A 51 -16.50 12.48 17.47
N SER A 52 -15.28 12.11 17.88
CA SER A 52 -14.16 13.01 18.24
C SER A 52 -12.90 12.64 17.45
N ARG A 53 -11.83 13.43 17.57
CA ARG A 53 -10.52 13.03 17.05
C ARG A 53 -9.98 11.88 17.90
N ASP A 54 -9.38 10.89 17.26
CA ASP A 54 -8.74 9.75 17.93
C ASP A 54 -7.69 10.24 18.95
N ASP A 55 -7.83 9.84 20.21
CA ASP A 55 -6.92 10.23 21.29
C ASP A 55 -5.65 9.37 21.22
N VAL A 56 -4.47 10.00 21.22
CA VAL A 56 -3.20 9.26 21.17
C VAL A 56 -2.82 8.76 22.57
N ILE A 57 -2.75 7.45 22.73
CA ILE A 57 -2.38 6.76 23.97
C ILE A 57 -0.85 6.80 24.18
N GLY A 58 -0.08 6.65 23.11
CA GLY A 58 1.39 6.71 23.16
C GLY A 58 2.06 6.33 21.85
N LYS A 59 3.38 6.46 21.79
CA LYS A 59 4.20 6.22 20.59
C LYS A 59 5.37 5.27 20.88
N VAL A 60 5.75 4.49 19.88
CA VAL A 60 7.04 3.80 19.81
C VAL A 60 7.76 4.33 18.59
N SER A 61 9.00 4.80 18.74
CA SER A 61 9.83 5.26 17.62
C SER A 61 11.09 4.43 17.51
N VAL A 62 11.39 3.93 16.31
CA VAL A 62 12.58 3.13 16.02
C VAL A 62 13.39 3.80 14.92
N SER A 63 14.66 4.13 15.20
CA SER A 63 15.54 4.76 14.21
C SER A 63 16.07 3.75 13.19
N LYS A 64 16.40 4.24 12.00
CA LYS A 64 17.09 3.49 10.94
C LYS A 64 18.40 2.89 11.45
N ASP A 65 19.17 3.64 12.23
CA ASP A 65 20.43 3.14 12.83
C ASP A 65 20.18 1.94 13.75
N SER A 66 19.10 1.99 14.55
CA SER A 66 18.72 0.88 15.44
C SER A 66 18.29 -0.37 14.66
N LEU A 67 17.58 -0.19 13.55
CA LEU A 67 17.16 -1.29 12.67
C LEU A 67 18.34 -1.90 11.91
N THR A 68 19.23 -1.07 11.36
CA THR A 68 20.43 -1.54 10.64
C THR A 68 21.45 -2.22 11.55
N ALA A 69 21.54 -1.81 12.82
CA ALA A 69 22.39 -2.46 13.82
C ALA A 69 21.91 -3.89 14.18
N LYS A 70 20.64 -4.23 13.91
CA LYS A 70 20.05 -5.55 14.19
C LYS A 70 19.53 -6.20 12.90
N PRO A 71 20.39 -6.82 12.08
CA PRO A 71 19.99 -7.39 10.78
C PRO A 71 19.01 -8.56 10.85
N GLN A 72 18.86 -9.22 12.00
CA GLN A 72 17.82 -10.24 12.23
C GLN A 72 16.44 -9.64 12.52
N GLY A 73 16.37 -8.32 12.71
CA GLY A 73 15.18 -7.61 13.15
C GLY A 73 15.13 -7.36 14.65
N LEU A 74 14.18 -6.53 15.07
CA LEU A 74 13.81 -6.29 16.46
C LEU A 74 12.59 -7.15 16.76
N ASP A 75 12.62 -7.98 17.80
CA ASP A 75 11.47 -8.76 18.29
C ASP A 75 11.37 -8.57 19.81
N GLY A 76 10.26 -7.99 20.25
CA GLY A 76 9.98 -7.87 21.68
C GLY A 76 9.01 -6.75 22.04
N TRP A 77 8.81 -6.59 23.35
CA TRP A 77 8.02 -5.49 23.91
C TRP A 77 8.82 -4.19 23.90
N VAL A 78 8.21 -3.13 23.38
CA VAL A 78 8.76 -1.78 23.37
C VAL A 78 7.79 -0.87 24.12
N ASN A 79 8.30 -0.15 25.12
CA ASN A 79 7.47 0.70 25.96
C ASN A 79 6.93 1.90 25.16
N LEU A 80 5.67 2.23 25.40
CA LEU A 80 5.06 3.44 24.85
C LEU A 80 5.63 4.68 25.55
N THR A 81 5.95 5.71 24.78
CA THR A 81 6.36 7.02 25.27
C THR A 81 5.23 8.03 25.09
N GLU A 82 5.14 8.99 26.01
CA GLU A 82 4.29 10.18 25.82
C GLU A 82 4.71 10.92 24.54
N ILE A 83 3.74 11.53 23.88
CA ILE A 83 3.97 12.35 22.70
C ILE A 83 4.03 13.80 23.17
N ASP A 84 5.23 14.37 23.24
CA ASP A 84 5.41 15.82 23.35
C ASP A 84 5.35 16.42 21.93
N PRO A 85 4.41 17.34 21.63
CA PRO A 85 4.35 18.02 20.34
C PRO A 85 5.67 18.71 19.94
N ASP A 86 6.52 19.08 20.91
CA ASP A 86 7.80 19.75 20.67
C ASP A 86 8.95 18.78 20.34
N ASP A 87 8.78 17.46 20.58
CA ASP A 87 9.77 16.42 20.23
C ASP A 87 9.60 15.89 18.79
N GLU A 88 8.48 16.25 18.14
CA GLU A 88 8.16 15.93 16.75
C GLU A 88 8.83 16.93 15.78
N VAL A 89 10.16 16.81 15.70
CA VAL A 89 11.02 17.59 14.81
C VAL A 89 11.29 16.82 13.51
N GLN A 90 10.98 17.45 12.38
CA GLN A 90 11.25 16.93 11.05
C GLN A 90 11.81 18.03 10.14
N GLY A 91 12.64 17.61 9.19
CA GLY A 91 13.08 18.46 8.09
C GLY A 91 14.55 18.86 8.19
N GLU A 92 14.98 19.57 7.16
CA GLU A 92 16.33 20.09 7.02
C GLU A 92 16.28 21.57 6.66
N ILE A 93 17.27 22.32 7.13
CA ILE A 93 17.43 23.74 6.84
C ILE A 93 18.74 23.96 6.06
N HIS A 94 18.66 24.69 4.96
CA HIS A 94 19.79 25.07 4.13
C HIS A 94 20.37 26.39 4.65
N LEU A 95 21.59 26.32 5.16
CA LEU A 95 22.28 27.46 5.76
C LEU A 95 23.62 27.68 5.05
N HIS A 96 24.00 28.95 4.94
CA HIS A 96 25.34 29.36 4.54
C HIS A 96 25.91 30.29 5.61
N MET A 97 26.99 29.85 6.24
CA MET A 97 27.68 30.57 7.30
C MET A 97 29.04 31.02 6.80
N SER A 98 29.39 32.27 7.06
CA SER A 98 30.70 32.81 6.72
C SER A 98 31.22 33.67 7.86
N VAL A 99 32.48 33.46 8.24
CA VAL A 99 33.20 34.30 9.18
C VAL A 99 33.93 35.39 8.39
N LEU A 100 33.64 36.64 8.70
CA LEU A 100 34.19 37.83 8.06
C LEU A 100 35.17 38.51 9.02
N GLY A 101 36.32 38.92 8.50
CA GLY A 101 37.38 39.60 9.24
C GLY A 101 37.99 40.72 8.42
N ASP A 102 38.62 41.68 9.11
CA ASP A 102 39.53 42.64 8.48
C ASP A 102 40.96 42.17 8.77
N GLY A 103 41.58 41.48 7.81
CA GLY A 103 42.85 40.76 8.02
C GLY A 103 42.69 39.38 8.69
N ASP A 104 43.65 39.00 9.53
CA ASP A 104 43.73 37.67 10.20
C ASP A 104 42.79 37.53 11.42
N VAL A 105 42.01 38.56 11.75
CA VAL A 105 41.13 38.57 12.92
C VAL A 105 39.66 38.44 12.48
N PRO A 106 38.97 37.33 12.80
CA PRO A 106 37.54 37.17 12.52
C PRO A 106 36.73 38.12 13.40
N THR A 107 36.02 39.07 12.80
CA THR A 107 35.28 40.12 13.54
C THR A 107 33.76 39.91 13.51
N ARG A 108 33.25 39.21 12.51
CA ARG A 108 31.80 39.08 12.28
C ARG A 108 31.43 37.68 11.79
N LEU A 109 30.28 37.20 12.23
CA LEU A 109 29.65 35.98 11.74
C LEU A 109 28.43 36.36 10.92
N ARG A 110 28.37 35.92 9.67
CA ARG A 110 27.17 36.03 8.83
C ARG A 110 26.52 34.67 8.70
N CYS A 111 25.25 34.57 9.08
CA CYS A 111 24.39 33.41 8.88
C CYS A 111 23.33 33.75 7.83
N GLN A 112 23.38 33.09 6.68
CA GLN A 112 22.37 33.19 5.64
C GLN A 112 21.42 32.00 5.75
N VAL A 113 20.15 32.30 5.96
CA VAL A 113 19.06 31.33 6.02
C VAL A 113 18.40 31.31 4.65
N LEU A 114 18.66 30.25 3.88
CA LEU A 114 18.22 30.17 2.48
C LEU A 114 16.80 29.60 2.39
N GLU A 115 16.65 28.33 2.77
CA GLU A 115 15.40 27.59 2.66
C GLU A 115 15.36 26.42 3.66
N ALA A 116 14.17 25.85 3.90
CA ALA A 116 14.02 24.58 4.60
C ALA A 116 13.11 23.64 3.82
N ARG A 117 13.16 22.34 4.14
CA ARG A 117 12.36 21.31 3.48
C ARG A 117 11.88 20.25 4.45
N ASP A 118 10.75 19.65 4.11
CA ASP A 118 10.13 18.55 4.87
C ASP A 118 9.83 18.90 6.33
N LEU A 119 9.50 20.17 6.63
CA LEU A 119 9.13 20.59 7.99
C LEU A 119 7.84 19.89 8.48
N ALA A 120 7.76 19.65 9.79
CA ALA A 120 6.57 19.09 10.44
C ALA A 120 5.33 19.97 10.16
N ARG A 121 4.15 19.35 10.01
CA ARG A 121 2.87 20.04 9.75
C ARG A 121 2.16 20.27 11.09
N LYS A 122 2.20 21.48 11.65
CA LYS A 122 1.56 21.75 12.96
C LYS A 122 0.16 22.38 12.84
N ASP A 123 -0.15 23.06 11.73
CA ASP A 123 -1.47 23.67 11.55
C ASP A 123 -2.57 22.67 11.15
N ARG A 124 -3.81 22.99 11.55
CA ARG A 124 -5.06 22.36 11.03
C ARG A 124 -5.23 22.49 9.51
N ASN A 125 -4.41 23.31 8.88
CA ASN A 125 -4.42 23.49 7.44
C ASN A 125 -3.60 22.45 6.68
N GLY A 126 -2.79 21.64 7.39
CA GLY A 126 -1.89 20.65 6.79
C GLY A 126 -0.54 21.22 6.35
N ALA A 127 -0.17 22.42 6.79
CA ALA A 127 1.13 23.06 6.57
C ALA A 127 1.61 23.71 7.89
N SER A 128 2.59 24.59 7.81
CA SER A 128 3.04 25.47 8.90
C SER A 128 3.28 26.87 8.37
N ASP A 129 3.32 27.88 9.22
CA ASP A 129 3.73 29.26 8.98
C ASP A 129 5.17 29.49 9.53
N PRO A 130 6.23 28.87 8.97
CA PRO A 130 7.54 28.85 9.60
C PRO A 130 8.30 30.19 9.55
N PHE A 131 9.03 30.47 10.64
CA PHE A 131 10.06 31.50 10.74
C PHE A 131 11.30 30.96 11.46
N VAL A 132 12.44 31.61 11.24
CA VAL A 132 13.73 31.20 11.80
C VAL A 132 14.18 32.21 12.84
N ARG A 133 14.61 31.72 13.99
CA ARG A 133 15.24 32.50 15.06
C ARG A 133 16.71 32.12 15.14
N VAL A 134 17.58 33.08 14.86
CA VAL A 134 19.04 32.93 14.96
C VAL A 134 19.53 33.61 16.22
N GLN A 135 20.17 32.86 17.11
CA GLN A 135 20.67 33.35 18.40
C GLN A 135 22.17 33.13 18.54
N TYR A 136 22.88 34.19 18.93
CA TYR A 136 24.29 34.13 19.27
C TYR A 136 24.62 35.11 20.39
N ASN A 137 25.30 34.62 21.44
CA ASN A 137 25.76 35.42 22.57
C ASN A 137 24.68 36.35 23.18
N GLY A 138 23.45 35.82 23.34
CA GLY A 138 22.30 36.57 23.87
C GLY A 138 21.65 37.57 22.90
N LYS A 139 22.20 37.76 21.69
CA LYS A 139 21.55 38.50 20.60
C LYS A 139 20.68 37.54 19.79
N THR A 140 19.46 37.97 19.48
CA THR A 140 18.47 37.18 18.74
C THR A 140 17.96 37.97 17.55
N HIS A 141 17.95 37.33 16.37
CA HIS A 141 17.31 37.83 15.16
C HIS A 141 16.25 36.83 14.69
N GLU A 142 15.17 37.34 14.09
CA GLU A 142 14.09 36.52 13.53
C GLU A 142 13.89 36.86 12.05
N SER A 143 13.61 35.85 11.25
CA SER A 143 13.27 36.00 9.84
C SER A 143 11.82 36.45 9.66
N THR A 144 11.46 36.73 8.42
CA THR A 144 10.04 36.82 8.04
C THR A 144 9.33 35.46 8.19
N VAL A 145 8.03 35.52 8.46
CA VAL A 145 7.14 34.35 8.52
C VAL A 145 6.72 33.98 7.09
N VAL A 146 7.02 32.76 6.67
CA VAL A 146 6.54 32.21 5.40
C VAL A 146 5.26 31.43 5.68
N LYS A 147 4.13 31.86 5.12
CA LYS A 147 2.84 31.24 5.44
C LYS A 147 2.58 29.96 4.66
N LYS A 148 2.00 28.96 5.32
CA LYS A 148 1.46 27.71 4.77
C LYS A 148 2.45 26.96 3.89
N SER A 149 3.64 26.72 4.40
CA SER A 149 4.69 26.00 3.69
C SER A 149 5.48 25.08 4.61
N CYS A 150 5.65 23.82 4.19
CA CYS A 150 6.66 22.91 4.75
C CYS A 150 7.99 22.96 3.98
N TYR A 151 8.06 23.84 2.96
CA TYR A 151 9.24 24.09 2.13
C TYR A 151 9.51 25.62 2.02
N PRO A 152 9.71 26.31 3.15
CA PRO A 152 9.85 27.76 3.15
C PRO A 152 11.17 28.21 2.51
N ARG A 153 11.14 29.41 1.91
CA ARG A 153 12.32 30.10 1.38
C ARG A 153 12.37 31.49 1.98
N TRP A 154 13.44 31.78 2.71
CA TRP A 154 13.65 33.08 3.35
C TRP A 154 14.65 33.90 2.55
N ASN A 155 15.80 33.33 2.21
CA ASN A 155 16.95 34.03 1.63
C ASN A 155 17.34 35.29 2.43
N GLU A 156 17.34 35.17 3.75
CA GLU A 156 17.63 36.26 4.69
C GLU A 156 19.02 36.09 5.31
N SER A 157 19.70 37.20 5.63
CA SER A 157 21.05 37.18 6.19
C SER A 157 21.09 37.92 7.52
N PHE A 158 21.70 37.29 8.52
CA PHE A 158 21.87 37.82 9.87
C PHE A 158 23.35 37.94 10.19
N GLU A 159 23.76 39.05 10.78
CA GLU A 159 25.16 39.33 11.08
C GLU A 159 25.35 39.57 12.58
N PHE A 160 26.34 38.91 13.16
CA PHE A 160 26.72 39.02 14.57
C PHE A 160 28.18 39.47 14.68
N GLU A 161 28.49 40.23 15.72
CA GLU A 161 29.88 40.53 16.08
C GLU A 161 30.44 39.35 16.88
N LEU A 162 31.63 38.88 16.50
CA LEU A 162 32.32 37.81 17.22
C LEU A 162 33.06 38.41 18.42
N ASP A 163 32.95 37.75 19.57
CA ASP A 163 33.64 38.14 20.81
C ASP A 163 34.77 37.14 21.10
N ASP A 164 36.00 37.64 21.18
CA ASP A 164 37.21 36.85 21.47
C ASP A 164 37.15 36.14 22.84
N ALA A 165 36.26 36.57 23.74
CA ALA A 165 36.16 36.02 25.09
C ALA A 165 35.35 34.71 25.22
N ALA A 166 34.71 34.21 24.14
CA ALA A 166 33.72 33.14 24.22
C ALA A 166 34.09 31.89 23.39
N ALA A 167 35.18 31.21 23.78
CA ALA A 167 35.71 29.99 23.12
C ALA A 167 34.74 28.79 23.07
N ASP A 168 33.66 28.81 23.86
CA ASP A 168 32.59 27.78 23.89
C ASP A 168 31.22 28.31 23.41
N SER A 169 31.18 29.46 22.75
CA SER A 169 29.93 29.99 22.21
C SER A 169 29.41 29.16 21.04
N SER A 170 28.09 28.98 20.99
CA SER A 170 27.40 28.28 19.90
C SER A 170 26.38 29.19 19.23
N LEU A 171 26.29 29.13 17.91
CA LEU A 171 25.20 29.72 17.13
C LEU A 171 24.01 28.76 17.17
N SER A 172 22.86 29.25 17.65
CA SER A 172 21.60 28.51 17.60
C SER A 172 20.76 29.00 16.43
N VAL A 173 20.34 28.10 15.56
CA VAL A 173 19.36 28.37 14.49
C VAL A 173 18.13 27.52 14.77
N GLU A 174 17.04 28.16 15.15
CA GLU A 174 15.78 27.52 15.53
C GLU A 174 14.69 27.84 14.51
N VAL A 175 13.90 26.84 14.13
CA VAL A 175 12.74 26.99 13.25
C VAL A 175 11.48 26.84 14.09
N TRP A 176 10.52 27.72 13.87
CA TRP A 176 9.30 27.83 14.65
C TRP A 176 8.11 28.01 13.73
N ASP A 177 6.95 27.45 14.09
CA ASP A 177 5.68 27.71 13.45
C ASP A 177 5.02 28.93 14.10
N TRP A 178 4.68 29.94 13.31
CA TRP A 178 4.04 31.14 13.83
C TRP A 178 2.53 30.94 13.99
N ASP A 179 2.03 31.15 15.21
CA ASP A 179 0.62 31.00 15.53
C ASP A 179 -0.02 32.33 15.95
N LEU A 180 -1.18 32.65 15.37
CA LEU A 180 -1.87 33.91 15.67
C LEU A 180 -2.52 33.94 17.05
N VAL A 181 -2.97 32.78 17.56
CA VAL A 181 -3.82 32.67 18.76
C VAL A 181 -3.18 31.81 19.85
N SER A 182 -2.33 30.86 19.48
CA SER A 182 -1.59 29.95 20.37
C SER A 182 -0.14 30.42 20.56
N ARG A 183 0.61 29.66 21.38
CA ARG A 183 2.07 29.76 21.38
C ARG A 183 2.59 29.18 20.07
N ASN A 184 3.68 29.75 19.57
CA ASN A 184 4.38 29.22 18.39
C ASN A 184 4.90 27.81 18.68
N ASP A 185 4.66 26.89 17.75
CA ASP A 185 5.11 25.50 17.87
C ASP A 185 6.57 25.38 17.42
N PHE A 186 7.35 24.56 18.13
CA PHE A 186 8.75 24.34 17.76
C PHE A 186 8.86 23.38 16.57
N LEU A 187 9.64 23.75 15.54
CA LEU A 187 9.86 22.93 14.35
C LEU A 187 11.27 22.33 14.28
N GLY A 188 12.17 22.73 15.18
CA GLY A 188 13.50 22.14 15.34
C GLY A 188 14.66 23.13 15.36
N LYS A 189 15.87 22.64 15.60
CA LYS A 189 17.07 23.46 15.83
C LYS A 189 18.34 22.84 15.30
N VAL A 190 19.28 23.69 14.91
CA VAL A 190 20.67 23.34 14.62
C VAL A 190 21.61 24.18 15.49
N LEU A 191 22.66 23.56 16.00
CA LEU A 191 23.70 24.20 16.81
C LEU A 191 25.04 24.12 16.07
N PHE A 192 25.71 25.27 15.95
CA PHE A 192 27.05 25.34 15.38
C PHE A 192 28.06 25.82 16.42
N ASN A 193 29.20 25.14 16.50
CA ASN A 193 30.32 25.57 17.30
C ASN A 193 31.11 26.65 16.55
N ILE A 194 31.29 27.83 17.16
CA ILE A 194 31.95 28.96 16.50
C ILE A 194 33.43 28.68 16.19
N SER A 195 34.14 27.99 17.07
CA SER A 195 35.55 27.65 16.87
C SER A 195 35.73 26.78 15.61
N GLY A 196 34.81 25.83 15.39
CA GLY A 196 34.76 25.03 14.16
C GLY A 196 34.52 25.86 12.90
N LEU A 197 33.58 26.81 12.97
CA LEU A 197 33.28 27.73 11.86
C LEU A 197 34.44 28.70 11.56
N GLN A 198 35.15 29.17 12.58
CA GLN A 198 36.33 30.03 12.40
C GLN A 198 37.47 29.29 11.69
N LEU A 199 37.68 28.00 12.00
CA LEU A 199 38.63 27.13 11.31
C LEU A 199 38.24 26.88 9.85
N ALA A 200 36.95 26.66 9.58
CA ALA A 200 36.44 26.40 8.23
C ALA A 200 36.34 27.67 7.36
N GLN A 201 36.28 28.86 7.99
CA GLN A 201 35.98 30.18 7.41
C GLN A 201 34.58 30.30 6.77
N GLN A 202 34.11 29.27 6.07
CA GLN A 202 32.81 29.20 5.44
C GLN A 202 32.27 27.77 5.48
N GLU A 203 30.97 27.63 5.70
CA GLU A 203 30.26 26.34 5.67
C GLU A 203 28.88 26.54 5.03
N GLU A 204 28.55 25.73 4.04
CA GLU A 204 27.26 25.74 3.34
C GLU A 204 26.73 24.32 3.23
N GLY A 205 25.45 24.12 3.53
CA GLY A 205 24.84 22.82 3.37
C GLY A 205 23.45 22.69 3.97
N TRP A 206 22.88 21.50 3.77
CA TRP A 206 21.64 21.09 4.41
C TRP A 206 21.94 20.52 5.79
N PHE A 207 21.34 21.12 6.81
CA PHE A 207 21.51 20.73 8.20
C PHE A 207 20.20 20.18 8.76
N ARG A 208 20.30 19.04 9.43
CA ARG A 208 19.14 18.38 10.02
C ARG A 208 18.67 19.10 11.27
N LEU A 209 17.37 19.36 11.34
CA LEU A 209 16.75 19.93 12.53
C LEU A 209 16.66 18.87 13.64
N GLY A 210 17.06 19.25 14.85
CA GLY A 210 16.96 18.42 16.06
C GLY A 210 16.05 19.03 17.13
N PRO A 211 15.61 18.22 18.12
CA PRO A 211 14.84 18.69 19.28
C PRO A 211 15.68 19.59 20.21
N ASP A 212 15.04 20.46 20.99
CA ASP A 212 15.75 21.45 21.83
C ASP A 212 16.49 20.81 23.02
N LYS A 213 15.95 19.72 23.62
CA LYS A 213 16.64 18.87 24.63
C LYS A 213 16.03 17.46 24.67
N PRO A 214 16.82 16.38 24.82
CA PRO A 214 16.27 15.11 25.30
C PRO A 214 15.91 15.30 26.78
N LYS A 215 14.63 15.45 27.11
CA LYS A 215 14.20 15.29 28.50
C LYS A 215 14.37 13.81 28.83
N HIS A 216 15.16 13.47 29.85
CA HIS A 216 15.07 12.17 30.49
C HIS A 216 13.67 12.05 31.11
N ASN A 217 12.75 11.40 30.39
CA ASN A 217 11.39 11.17 30.88
C ASN A 217 11.43 10.22 32.08
N HIS A 218 11.05 10.74 33.25
CA HIS A 218 11.02 10.02 34.52
C HIS A 218 9.76 9.15 34.74
N HIS A 219 9.08 8.71 33.67
CA HIS A 219 7.91 7.83 33.76
C HIS A 219 8.05 6.60 32.84
N GLU A 220 9.06 5.76 33.09
CA GLU A 220 9.09 4.41 32.53
C GLU A 220 7.92 3.58 33.10
N GLY A 221 6.95 3.22 32.27
CA GLY A 221 6.00 2.12 32.55
C GLY A 221 4.54 2.47 32.80
N ALA A 222 4.10 3.74 32.65
CA ALA A 222 2.70 4.10 32.90
C ALA A 222 1.74 3.90 31.71
N LEU A 223 2.23 4.02 30.46
CA LEU A 223 1.39 4.01 29.25
C LEU A 223 1.19 2.62 28.62
N GLY A 224 1.85 1.59 29.15
CA GLY A 224 1.88 0.25 28.57
C GLY A 224 3.01 0.05 27.55
N ALA A 225 2.97 -1.07 26.83
CA ALA A 225 4.00 -1.45 25.87
C ALA A 225 3.35 -2.07 24.62
N LEU A 226 4.03 -1.93 23.49
CA LEU A 226 3.66 -2.51 22.20
C LEU A 226 4.66 -3.61 21.85
N ARG A 227 4.17 -4.82 21.56
CA ARG A 227 5.04 -5.89 21.06
C ARG A 227 5.20 -5.72 19.56
N LEU A 228 6.45 -5.67 19.11
CA LEU A 228 6.78 -5.45 17.70
C LEU A 228 7.79 -6.48 17.23
N GLN A 229 7.56 -7.00 16.03
CA GLN A 229 8.60 -7.67 15.25
C GLN A 229 8.87 -6.84 13.99
N LEU A 230 10.06 -6.23 13.90
CA LEU A 230 10.48 -5.34 12.83
C LEU A 230 11.69 -5.89 12.11
N ARG A 231 11.67 -5.97 10.78
CA ARG A 231 12.84 -6.36 10.00
C ARG A 231 13.04 -5.43 8.82
N LEU A 232 14.14 -4.68 8.85
CA LEU A 232 14.56 -3.84 7.73
C LEU A 232 15.35 -4.69 6.73
N ARG A 233 14.97 -4.62 5.46
CA ARG A 233 15.63 -5.27 4.33
C ARG A 233 16.05 -4.19 3.33
N ASP A 234 17.33 -4.16 3.02
CA ASP A 234 17.86 -3.41 1.86
C ASP A 234 17.63 -4.30 0.64
N GLU A 235 16.87 -3.85 -0.36
CA GLU A 235 16.68 -4.61 -1.59
C GLU A 235 17.05 -3.80 -2.82
N THR A 236 18.12 -4.25 -3.50
CA THR A 236 18.44 -3.81 -4.86
C THR A 236 17.63 -4.66 -5.83
N VAL A 237 16.77 -4.04 -6.63
CA VAL A 237 16.02 -4.70 -7.71
C VAL A 237 16.75 -4.43 -9.02
N LEU A 238 17.21 -5.48 -9.70
CA LEU A 238 17.93 -5.35 -10.97
C LEU A 238 16.97 -5.02 -12.13
N PRO A 239 17.49 -4.51 -13.26
CA PRO A 239 16.68 -4.32 -14.47
C PRO A 239 16.02 -5.63 -14.95
N PRO A 240 14.86 -5.56 -15.65
CA PRO A 240 14.07 -6.73 -16.04
C PRO A 240 14.85 -7.73 -16.90
N SER A 241 15.79 -7.23 -17.71
CA SER A 241 16.67 -8.05 -18.56
C SER A 241 17.49 -9.06 -17.76
N CYS A 242 17.85 -8.73 -16.51
CA CYS A 242 18.63 -9.61 -15.65
C CYS A 242 17.78 -10.79 -15.16
N TYR A 243 16.50 -10.56 -14.83
CA TYR A 243 15.60 -11.61 -14.33
C TYR A 243 14.94 -12.45 -15.44
N GLN A 244 14.99 -11.99 -16.69
CA GLN A 244 14.36 -12.70 -17.81
C GLN A 244 14.74 -14.19 -17.90
N PRO A 245 16.02 -14.60 -17.80
CA PRO A 245 16.39 -16.02 -17.86
C PRO A 245 15.77 -16.83 -16.72
N LEU A 246 15.68 -16.27 -15.51
CA LEU A 246 15.06 -16.93 -14.36
C LEU A 246 13.57 -17.14 -14.61
N THR A 247 12.86 -16.11 -15.08
CA THR A 247 11.42 -16.21 -15.34
C THR A 247 11.09 -17.23 -16.43
N GLN A 248 11.91 -17.32 -17.49
CA GLN A 248 11.76 -18.32 -18.55
C GLN A 248 11.98 -19.74 -18.04
N LEU A 249 12.96 -19.95 -17.16
CA LEU A 249 13.19 -21.26 -16.55
C LEU A 249 12.08 -21.65 -15.58
N LEU A 250 11.52 -20.68 -14.85
CA LEU A 250 10.40 -20.94 -13.95
C LEU A 250 9.18 -21.45 -14.70
N GLN A 251 8.95 -21.06 -15.96
CA GLN A 251 7.85 -21.57 -16.81
C GLN A 251 7.98 -23.07 -17.15
N LEU A 252 9.16 -23.68 -16.99
CA LEU A 252 9.36 -25.09 -17.29
C LEU A 252 8.72 -25.96 -16.21
N THR A 253 7.87 -26.91 -16.65
CA THR A 253 7.10 -27.81 -15.78
C THR A 253 7.96 -28.57 -14.77
N HIS A 254 9.18 -28.94 -15.17
CA HIS A 254 10.18 -29.63 -14.35
C HIS A 254 10.77 -28.76 -13.23
N VAL A 255 10.92 -27.45 -13.49
CA VAL A 255 11.41 -26.49 -12.49
C VAL A 255 10.30 -26.21 -11.47
N HIS A 256 9.06 -26.02 -11.94
CA HIS A 256 7.90 -25.90 -11.07
C HIS A 256 7.75 -27.08 -10.10
N THR A 257 7.95 -28.32 -10.58
CA THR A 257 7.85 -29.52 -9.72
C THR A 257 8.89 -29.53 -8.62
N ARG A 258 10.14 -29.14 -8.92
CA ARG A 258 11.22 -29.11 -7.91
C ARG A 258 11.08 -27.97 -6.93
N VAL A 259 10.65 -26.78 -7.38
CA VAL A 259 10.30 -25.67 -6.49
C VAL A 259 9.13 -26.07 -5.59
N HIS A 260 8.07 -26.63 -6.17
CA HIS A 260 6.90 -27.11 -5.44
C HIS A 260 7.24 -28.16 -4.36
N THR A 261 8.03 -29.16 -4.69
CA THR A 261 8.28 -30.33 -3.81
C THR A 261 9.44 -30.15 -2.84
N ARG A 262 10.47 -29.36 -3.18
CA ARG A 262 11.74 -29.33 -2.44
C ARG A 262 12.11 -27.98 -1.81
N THR A 263 11.47 -26.88 -2.19
CA THR A 263 11.92 -25.56 -1.72
C THR A 263 10.93 -24.84 -0.81
N THR A 264 9.67 -25.27 -0.77
CA THR A 264 8.66 -24.60 0.06
C THR A 264 8.48 -25.30 1.41
N THR A 265 8.98 -24.69 2.48
CA THR A 265 8.64 -25.06 3.86
C THR A 265 7.18 -24.67 4.14
N ALA A 266 6.58 -25.21 5.21
CA ALA A 266 5.21 -24.83 5.58
C ALA A 266 5.05 -23.32 5.84
N GLU A 267 6.10 -22.68 6.36
CA GLU A 267 6.15 -21.25 6.71
C GLU A 267 6.33 -20.36 5.46
N SER A 268 7.19 -20.75 4.51
CA SER A 268 7.47 -19.93 3.31
C SER A 268 6.47 -20.10 2.16
N ARG A 269 5.60 -21.12 2.23
CA ARG A 269 4.73 -21.52 1.11
C ARG A 269 3.74 -20.44 0.67
N GLN A 270 3.22 -19.66 1.61
CA GLN A 270 2.27 -18.57 1.32
C GLN A 270 2.95 -17.42 0.57
N GLU A 271 4.15 -17.04 1.00
CA GLU A 271 4.96 -15.97 0.39
C GLU A 271 5.37 -16.37 -1.03
N VAL A 272 5.93 -17.58 -1.20
CA VAL A 272 6.33 -18.11 -2.51
C VAL A 272 5.15 -18.23 -3.46
N ALA A 273 4.00 -18.72 -2.99
CA ALA A 273 2.77 -18.78 -3.78
C ALA A 273 2.37 -17.39 -4.29
N THR A 274 2.38 -16.40 -3.40
CA THR A 274 1.98 -15.02 -3.73
C THR A 274 2.93 -14.40 -4.75
N ASN A 275 4.23 -14.58 -4.56
CA ASN A 275 5.22 -14.01 -5.49
C ASN A 275 5.16 -14.66 -6.87
N LEU A 276 4.98 -15.99 -6.93
CA LEU A 276 4.82 -16.71 -8.20
C LEU A 276 3.54 -16.30 -8.93
N VAL A 277 2.40 -16.24 -8.22
CA VAL A 277 1.13 -15.80 -8.82
C VAL A 277 1.25 -14.39 -9.37
N ASN A 278 1.80 -13.46 -8.60
CA ASN A 278 1.97 -12.08 -9.02
C ASN A 278 2.90 -11.95 -10.24
N LEU A 279 4.00 -12.72 -10.27
CA LEU A 279 4.92 -12.77 -11.40
C LEU A 279 4.21 -13.26 -12.67
N PHE A 280 3.52 -14.40 -12.62
CA PHE A 280 2.87 -14.98 -13.79
C PHE A 280 1.60 -14.24 -14.21
N LEU A 281 0.88 -13.63 -13.27
CA LEU A 281 -0.22 -12.72 -13.57
C LEU A 281 0.28 -11.52 -14.36
N GLY A 282 1.41 -10.96 -13.93
CA GLY A 282 2.11 -9.90 -14.61
C GLY A 282 2.54 -10.22 -16.04
N GLN A 283 2.97 -11.46 -16.27
CA GLN A 283 3.38 -11.95 -17.59
C GLN A 283 2.20 -12.39 -18.48
N GLY A 284 0.97 -12.37 -17.96
CA GLY A 284 -0.21 -12.88 -18.66
C GLY A 284 -0.21 -14.40 -18.85
N GLN A 285 0.45 -15.14 -17.95
CA GLN A 285 0.64 -16.60 -18.03
C GLN A 285 0.18 -17.34 -16.77
N VAL A 286 -0.60 -16.68 -15.91
CA VAL A 286 -1.05 -17.25 -14.63
C VAL A 286 -1.94 -18.48 -14.83
N THR A 287 -2.68 -18.54 -15.93
CA THR A 287 -3.58 -19.65 -16.27
C THR A 287 -2.80 -20.93 -16.54
N GLU A 288 -1.73 -20.86 -17.31
CA GLU A 288 -0.82 -21.95 -17.61
C GLU A 288 -0.08 -22.41 -16.35
N PHE A 289 0.35 -21.46 -15.52
CA PHE A 289 0.98 -21.75 -14.24
C PHE A 289 0.04 -22.52 -13.29
N LEU A 290 -1.20 -22.05 -13.12
CA LEU A 290 -2.20 -22.72 -12.30
C LEU A 290 -2.55 -24.12 -12.82
N ASP A 291 -2.67 -24.29 -14.14
CA ASP A 291 -2.92 -25.60 -14.76
C ASP A 291 -1.84 -26.64 -14.41
N VAL A 292 -0.57 -26.21 -14.39
CA VAL A 292 0.55 -27.07 -13.96
C VAL A 292 0.39 -27.46 -12.49
N LEU A 293 0.08 -26.52 -11.61
CA LEU A 293 -0.13 -26.81 -10.18
C LEU A 293 -1.34 -27.72 -9.94
N PHE A 294 -2.43 -27.55 -10.71
CA PHE A 294 -3.61 -28.40 -10.62
C PHE A 294 -3.29 -29.84 -10.99
N LYS A 295 -2.53 -30.08 -12.07
CA LYS A 295 -2.07 -31.44 -12.43
C LYS A 295 -1.27 -32.07 -11.31
N LEU A 296 -0.31 -31.32 -10.74
CA LEU A 296 0.55 -31.84 -9.68
C LEU A 296 -0.21 -32.18 -8.40
N GLU A 297 -1.22 -31.37 -8.03
CA GLU A 297 -2.06 -31.65 -6.87
C GLU A 297 -2.99 -32.85 -7.12
N LEU A 298 -3.58 -32.94 -8.32
CA LEU A 298 -4.45 -34.05 -8.73
C LEU A 298 -3.71 -35.38 -8.81
N ASP A 299 -2.47 -35.38 -9.30
CA ASP A 299 -1.65 -36.58 -9.40
C ASP A 299 -1.31 -37.15 -8.01
N LYS A 300 -1.14 -36.27 -7.01
CA LYS A 300 -0.89 -36.63 -5.60
C LYS A 300 -2.13 -37.02 -4.82
N THR A 301 -3.31 -36.59 -5.27
CA THR A 301 -4.56 -36.78 -4.54
C THR A 301 -5.18 -38.13 -4.91
N SER A 302 -5.38 -38.99 -3.90
CA SER A 302 -6.07 -40.28 -4.06
C SER A 302 -7.58 -40.17 -3.89
N GLU A 303 -8.06 -39.30 -3.00
CA GLU A 303 -9.48 -39.14 -2.69
C GLU A 303 -9.98 -37.73 -3.04
N PRO A 304 -11.05 -37.58 -3.84
CA PRO A 304 -11.55 -36.26 -4.26
C PRO A 304 -11.95 -35.34 -3.10
N ASN A 305 -12.44 -35.90 -1.99
CA ASN A 305 -12.84 -35.14 -0.79
C ASN A 305 -11.66 -34.47 -0.07
N THR A 306 -10.42 -34.75 -0.45
CA THR A 306 -9.20 -34.16 0.15
C THR A 306 -8.55 -33.10 -0.74
N LEU A 307 -9.05 -32.93 -1.97
CA LEU A 307 -8.50 -32.03 -2.97
C LEU A 307 -8.56 -30.57 -2.49
N PHE A 308 -7.43 -29.84 -2.60
CA PHE A 308 -7.24 -28.45 -2.12
C PHE A 308 -7.55 -28.22 -0.62
N ARG A 309 -7.59 -29.27 0.20
CA ARG A 309 -7.71 -29.15 1.67
C ARG A 309 -6.37 -29.18 2.40
N SER A 310 -5.28 -29.40 1.66
CA SER A 310 -3.92 -29.51 2.18
C SER A 310 -3.22 -28.14 2.19
N ASN A 311 -2.20 -27.98 3.04
CA ASN A 311 -1.27 -26.84 2.97
C ASN A 311 -0.28 -27.04 1.80
N SER A 312 -0.77 -27.08 0.56
CA SER A 312 0.05 -27.25 -0.65
C SER A 312 0.31 -25.92 -1.35
N LEU A 313 1.34 -25.88 -2.19
CA LEU A 313 1.62 -24.69 -3.01
C LEU A 313 0.46 -24.42 -3.96
N ALA A 314 -0.24 -25.46 -4.44
CA ALA A 314 -1.40 -25.33 -5.31
C ALA A 314 -2.56 -24.64 -4.58
N SER A 315 -2.93 -25.09 -3.37
CA SER A 315 -3.95 -24.43 -2.54
C SER A 315 -3.57 -22.97 -2.24
N LYS A 316 -2.31 -22.72 -1.89
CA LYS A 316 -1.81 -21.38 -1.53
C LYS A 316 -1.73 -20.44 -2.72
N SER A 317 -1.36 -20.96 -3.90
CA SER A 317 -1.35 -20.19 -5.15
C SER A 317 -2.76 -19.87 -5.62
N MET A 318 -3.69 -20.82 -5.50
CA MET A 318 -5.10 -20.57 -5.78
C MET A 318 -5.68 -19.50 -4.85
N GLU A 319 -5.41 -19.58 -3.54
CA GLU A 319 -5.83 -18.57 -2.57
C GLU A 319 -5.30 -17.17 -2.93
N SER A 320 -4.01 -17.07 -3.25
CA SER A 320 -3.38 -15.80 -3.64
C SER A 320 -3.97 -15.26 -4.95
N PHE A 321 -4.15 -16.12 -5.96
CA PHE A 321 -4.78 -15.77 -7.23
C PHE A 321 -6.21 -15.25 -7.04
N LEU A 322 -7.03 -15.91 -6.22
CA LEU A 322 -8.39 -15.47 -5.92
C LEU A 322 -8.41 -14.10 -5.23
N LYS A 323 -7.46 -13.82 -4.33
CA LYS A 323 -7.31 -12.51 -3.69
C LYS A 323 -7.01 -11.43 -4.72
N VAL A 324 -6.01 -11.64 -5.58
CA VAL A 324 -5.57 -10.63 -6.55
C VAL A 324 -6.61 -10.41 -7.65
N ALA A 325 -7.09 -11.48 -8.30
CA ALA A 325 -8.03 -11.38 -9.40
C ALA A 325 -9.48 -11.12 -8.97
N GLY A 326 -9.84 -11.48 -7.74
CA GLY A 326 -11.23 -11.50 -7.26
C GLY A 326 -11.63 -10.39 -6.31
N MET A 327 -10.71 -9.60 -5.73
CA MET A 327 -11.09 -8.63 -4.69
C MET A 327 -12.05 -7.55 -5.17
N GLN A 328 -11.83 -6.95 -6.35
CA GLN A 328 -12.74 -5.93 -6.88
C GLN A 328 -14.14 -6.50 -7.10
N TYR A 329 -14.20 -7.74 -7.59
CA TYR A 329 -15.43 -8.49 -7.76
C TYR A 329 -16.12 -8.74 -6.41
N LEU A 330 -15.35 -9.16 -5.40
CA LEU A 330 -15.83 -9.44 -4.05
C LEU A 330 -16.38 -8.18 -3.36
N HIS A 331 -15.69 -7.04 -3.45
CA HIS A 331 -16.14 -5.76 -2.91
C HIS A 331 -17.45 -5.29 -3.56
N LYS A 332 -17.56 -5.42 -4.89
CA LYS A 332 -18.79 -5.07 -5.61
C LYS A 332 -19.96 -5.98 -5.20
N LEU A 333 -19.67 -7.25 -4.94
CA LEU A 333 -20.67 -8.28 -4.60
C LEU A 333 -21.13 -8.18 -3.15
N LEU A 334 -20.20 -8.25 -2.19
CA LEU A 334 -20.51 -8.34 -0.75
C LEU A 334 -20.62 -6.97 -0.07
N GLY A 335 -19.94 -5.95 -0.61
CA GLY A 335 -19.82 -4.62 0.01
C GLY A 335 -21.16 -4.00 0.44
N PRO A 336 -22.20 -3.97 -0.43
CA PRO A 336 -23.49 -3.38 -0.07
C PRO A 336 -24.14 -4.02 1.16
N VAL A 337 -24.16 -5.37 1.25
CA VAL A 337 -24.79 -6.07 2.37
C VAL A 337 -23.94 -5.93 3.64
N ILE A 338 -22.62 -6.04 3.53
CA ILE A 338 -21.72 -5.88 4.69
C ILE A 338 -21.85 -4.48 5.29
N ASN A 339 -21.87 -3.44 4.46
CA ASN A 339 -22.07 -2.06 4.91
C ASN A 339 -23.41 -1.89 5.63
N ARG A 340 -24.48 -2.47 5.07
CA ARG A 340 -25.80 -2.48 5.70
C ARG A 340 -25.80 -3.14 7.09
N ILE A 341 -25.15 -4.30 7.24
CA ILE A 341 -25.02 -4.98 8.53
C ILE A 341 -24.32 -4.08 9.55
N TYR A 342 -23.26 -3.39 9.10
CA TYR A 342 -22.49 -2.47 9.94
C TYR A 342 -23.29 -1.21 10.35
N GLU A 343 -24.10 -0.67 9.44
CA GLU A 343 -24.96 0.49 9.67
C GLU A 343 -26.14 0.17 10.59
N GLU A 344 -26.82 -0.96 10.37
CA GLU A 344 -28.05 -1.30 11.09
C GLU A 344 -27.80 -1.82 12.51
N LYS A 345 -26.61 -2.40 12.79
CA LYS A 345 -26.19 -2.94 14.10
C LYS A 345 -27.26 -3.78 14.80
N ARG A 346 -27.98 -4.61 14.03
CA ARG A 346 -29.08 -5.45 14.54
C ARG A 346 -28.55 -6.55 15.47
N TYR A 347 -29.32 -6.84 16.51
CA TYR A 347 -29.09 -8.02 17.35
C TYR A 347 -29.57 -9.28 16.61
N VAL A 348 -28.69 -10.28 16.50
CA VAL A 348 -28.90 -11.50 15.69
C VAL A 348 -28.46 -12.78 16.41
N GLU A 349 -28.25 -12.74 17.72
CA GLU A 349 -27.86 -13.93 18.50
C GLU A 349 -29.00 -14.96 18.51
N LEU A 350 -28.64 -16.21 18.23
CA LEU A 350 -29.58 -17.33 18.14
C LEU A 350 -29.34 -18.37 19.23
N ASP A 351 -28.17 -18.39 19.86
CA ASP A 351 -27.85 -19.29 20.96
C ASP A 351 -28.60 -18.86 22.22
N PRO A 352 -29.57 -19.66 22.71
CA PRO A 352 -30.31 -19.38 23.94
C PRO A 352 -29.42 -19.00 25.14
N ASN A 353 -28.21 -19.58 25.23
CA ASN A 353 -27.29 -19.33 26.35
C ASN A 353 -26.58 -17.97 26.27
N LYS A 354 -26.67 -17.27 25.14
CA LYS A 354 -26.01 -15.98 24.88
C LYS A 354 -26.99 -14.84 24.66
N VAL A 355 -28.30 -15.13 24.63
CA VAL A 355 -29.34 -14.11 24.46
C VAL A 355 -29.39 -13.19 25.67
N GLU A 356 -29.10 -11.91 25.46
CA GLU A 356 -29.23 -10.87 26.48
C GLU A 356 -30.66 -10.31 26.48
N LEU A 357 -31.41 -10.54 27.55
CA LEU A 357 -32.72 -9.90 27.76
C LEU A 357 -32.52 -8.41 28.07
N ARG A 358 -32.74 -7.54 27.07
CA ARG A 358 -32.70 -6.08 27.26
C ARG A 358 -34.08 -5.54 27.66
N GLU A 359 -34.14 -4.73 28.71
CA GLU A 359 -35.29 -3.87 28.98
C GLU A 359 -35.27 -2.68 28.01
N ALA A 360 -36.23 -2.61 27.09
CA ALA A 360 -36.39 -1.44 26.23
C ALA A 360 -37.22 -0.35 26.95
N GLY A 361 -36.59 0.77 27.33
CA GLY A 361 -37.26 2.06 27.60
C GLY A 361 -37.22 2.94 26.34
N CYS A 362 -38.19 3.81 26.01
CA CYS A 362 -39.09 4.60 26.87
C CYS A 362 -40.50 4.84 26.23
N THR A 363 -41.43 5.24 27.11
CA THR A 363 -42.83 5.69 26.91
C THR A 363 -43.92 4.61 27.02
N GLY A 364 -44.45 4.45 28.24
CA GLY A 364 -45.87 4.14 28.50
C GLY A 364 -46.37 2.69 28.38
N LEU A 365 -45.70 1.80 27.65
CA LEU A 365 -46.03 0.37 27.61
C LEU A 365 -44.78 -0.49 27.71
N HIS A 366 -44.45 -0.96 28.92
CA HIS A 366 -43.40 -1.95 29.13
C HIS A 366 -43.88 -3.31 28.62
N ARG A 367 -43.39 -3.73 27.44
CA ARG A 367 -43.45 -5.13 27.02
C ARG A 367 -42.04 -5.70 27.15
N VAL A 368 -41.85 -6.59 28.13
CA VAL A 368 -40.64 -7.39 28.24
C VAL A 368 -40.65 -8.35 27.05
N HIS A 369 -39.67 -8.23 26.15
CA HIS A 369 -39.51 -9.20 25.08
C HIS A 369 -39.07 -10.53 25.67
N THR A 370 -39.76 -11.60 25.29
CA THR A 370 -39.34 -12.94 25.69
C THR A 370 -38.11 -13.36 24.87
N GLU A 371 -37.29 -14.25 25.43
CA GLU A 371 -36.14 -14.82 24.73
C GLU A 371 -36.52 -15.37 23.34
N ALA A 372 -37.67 -16.05 23.25
CA ALA A 372 -38.21 -16.57 22.00
C ALA A 372 -38.54 -15.46 20.97
N GLU A 373 -39.07 -14.30 21.41
CA GLU A 373 -39.33 -13.16 20.53
C GLU A 373 -38.02 -12.56 19.98
N ILE A 374 -36.98 -12.46 20.82
CA ILE A 374 -35.66 -11.95 20.41
C ILE A 374 -35.00 -12.89 19.40
N ILE A 375 -35.02 -14.20 19.66
CA ILE A 375 -34.49 -15.21 18.74
C ILE A 375 -35.27 -15.17 17.42
N GLN A 376 -36.61 -15.10 17.46
CA GLN A 376 -37.42 -15.02 16.25
C GLN A 376 -37.11 -13.77 15.41
N GLN A 377 -36.87 -12.62 16.07
CA GLN A 377 -36.43 -11.40 15.40
C GLN A 377 -35.03 -11.55 14.78
N GLY A 378 -34.10 -12.16 15.52
CA GLY A 378 -32.74 -12.48 15.05
C GLY A 378 -32.76 -13.38 13.81
N VAL A 379 -33.58 -14.43 13.82
CA VAL A 379 -33.81 -15.31 12.66
C VAL A 379 -34.31 -14.52 11.46
N GLY A 380 -35.30 -13.64 11.65
CA GLY A 380 -35.84 -12.80 10.57
C GLY A 380 -34.79 -11.87 9.95
N HIS A 381 -33.96 -11.23 10.77
CA HIS A 381 -32.85 -10.39 10.28
C HIS A 381 -31.80 -11.21 9.52
N LEU A 382 -31.37 -12.35 10.07
CA LEU A 382 -30.39 -13.23 9.42
C LEU A 382 -30.90 -13.81 8.10
N GLN A 383 -32.17 -14.22 8.03
CA GLN A 383 -32.79 -14.70 6.79
C GLN A 383 -32.83 -13.60 5.73
N SER A 384 -33.10 -12.36 6.12
CA SER A 384 -33.08 -11.20 5.21
C SER A 384 -31.69 -10.98 4.61
N TYR A 385 -30.65 -10.88 5.45
CA TYR A 385 -29.27 -10.70 4.97
C TYR A 385 -28.80 -11.88 4.12
N LEU A 386 -29.10 -13.11 4.54
CA LEU A 386 -28.70 -14.32 3.81
C LEU A 386 -29.38 -14.40 2.44
N SER A 387 -30.66 -14.07 2.35
CA SER A 387 -31.39 -14.07 1.08
C SER A 387 -30.83 -13.04 0.09
N GLU A 388 -30.50 -11.84 0.58
CA GLU A 388 -29.90 -10.77 -0.22
C GLU A 388 -28.50 -11.17 -0.72
N LEU A 389 -27.67 -11.76 0.15
CA LEU A 389 -26.33 -12.26 -0.21
C LEU A 389 -26.39 -13.36 -1.26
N LEU A 390 -27.24 -14.36 -1.05
CA LEU A 390 -27.36 -15.49 -1.98
C LEU A 390 -27.87 -15.02 -3.35
N HIS A 391 -28.81 -14.07 -3.38
CA HIS A 391 -29.26 -13.44 -4.62
C HIS A 391 -28.14 -12.66 -5.32
N ALA A 392 -27.37 -11.86 -4.57
CA ALA A 392 -26.22 -11.13 -5.11
C ALA A 392 -25.16 -12.06 -5.69
N ILE A 393 -24.83 -13.17 -5.00
CA ILE A 393 -23.93 -14.21 -5.50
C ILE A 393 -24.47 -14.81 -6.81
N GLN A 394 -25.74 -15.19 -6.86
CA GLN A 394 -26.30 -15.80 -8.06
C GLN A 394 -26.24 -14.86 -9.29
N GLN A 395 -26.54 -13.57 -9.11
CA GLN A 395 -26.46 -12.57 -10.18
C GLN A 395 -25.03 -12.26 -10.61
N SER A 396 -24.08 -12.45 -9.70
CA SER A 396 -22.67 -12.11 -9.91
C SER A 396 -21.96 -12.94 -10.97
N ALA A 397 -22.48 -14.12 -11.31
CA ALA A 397 -21.95 -14.97 -12.38
C ALA A 397 -21.80 -14.21 -13.72
N SER A 398 -22.70 -13.25 -13.99
CA SER A 398 -22.70 -12.47 -15.24
C SER A 398 -21.55 -11.47 -15.38
N TYR A 399 -20.91 -11.07 -14.27
CA TYR A 399 -19.81 -10.11 -14.26
C TYR A 399 -18.58 -10.64 -13.52
N CYS A 400 -18.51 -11.95 -13.30
CA CYS A 400 -17.34 -12.60 -12.74
C CYS A 400 -16.13 -12.37 -13.67
N PRO A 401 -14.95 -12.00 -13.12
CA PRO A 401 -13.74 -11.83 -13.92
C PRO A 401 -13.45 -13.07 -14.79
N ALA A 402 -13.30 -12.88 -16.09
CA ALA A 402 -13.12 -13.98 -17.02
C ALA A 402 -11.88 -14.85 -16.72
N LEU A 403 -10.82 -14.25 -16.15
CA LEU A 403 -9.63 -14.97 -15.69
C LEU A 403 -9.96 -15.97 -14.56
N LEU A 404 -10.88 -15.61 -13.65
CA LEU A 404 -11.37 -16.53 -12.61
C LEU A 404 -12.20 -17.65 -13.23
N CYS A 405 -13.13 -17.32 -14.13
CA CYS A 405 -13.96 -18.30 -14.83
C CYS A 405 -13.09 -19.33 -15.57
N HIS A 406 -12.05 -18.88 -16.26
CA HIS A 406 -11.11 -19.75 -16.96
C HIS A 406 -10.38 -20.71 -16.01
N ALA A 407 -9.81 -20.19 -14.91
CA ALA A 407 -9.13 -21.03 -13.92
C ALA A 407 -10.08 -22.07 -13.28
N PHE A 408 -11.32 -21.68 -12.97
CA PHE A 408 -12.32 -22.61 -12.44
C PHE A 408 -12.73 -23.68 -13.45
N ARG A 409 -12.91 -23.31 -14.72
CA ARG A 409 -13.24 -24.26 -15.78
C ARG A 409 -12.11 -25.26 -15.99
N GLN A 410 -10.86 -24.80 -16.10
CA GLN A 410 -9.71 -25.69 -16.21
C GLN A 410 -9.66 -26.68 -15.03
N LEU A 411 -9.81 -26.18 -13.81
CA LEU A 411 -9.81 -27.03 -12.63
C LEU A 411 -10.95 -28.07 -12.70
N TYR A 412 -12.15 -27.67 -13.10
CA TYR A 412 -13.29 -28.56 -13.25
C TYR A 412 -13.03 -29.67 -14.28
N GLU A 413 -12.56 -29.32 -15.47
CA GLU A 413 -12.21 -30.28 -16.54
C GLU A 413 -11.11 -31.24 -16.07
N ARG A 414 -10.11 -30.76 -15.34
CA ARG A 414 -9.01 -31.60 -14.81
C ARG A 414 -9.50 -32.60 -13.77
N VAL A 415 -10.40 -32.17 -12.88
CA VAL A 415 -11.00 -33.04 -11.86
C VAL A 415 -11.90 -34.09 -12.52
N GLU A 416 -12.68 -33.72 -13.53
CA GLU A 416 -13.54 -34.65 -14.28
C GLU A 416 -12.73 -35.71 -15.02
N ASN A 417 -11.61 -35.32 -15.63
CA ASN A 417 -10.71 -36.26 -16.32
C ASN A 417 -10.00 -37.23 -15.35
N ARG A 418 -9.67 -36.78 -14.13
CA ARG A 418 -8.98 -37.61 -13.13
C ARG A 418 -9.91 -38.56 -12.38
N PHE A 419 -11.15 -38.12 -12.11
CA PHE A 419 -12.15 -38.88 -11.35
C PHE A 419 -13.44 -39.02 -12.18
N PRO A 420 -13.44 -39.86 -13.23
CA PRO A 420 -14.57 -39.99 -14.15
C PRO A 420 -15.76 -40.77 -13.56
N GLU A 421 -15.57 -41.47 -12.44
CA GLU A 421 -16.59 -42.35 -11.87
C GLU A 421 -17.83 -41.57 -11.39
N PRO A 422 -19.05 -42.08 -11.64
CA PRO A 422 -20.30 -41.39 -11.30
C PRO A 422 -20.50 -41.17 -9.80
N GLU A 423 -19.87 -41.99 -8.96
CA GLU A 423 -19.83 -41.83 -7.50
C GLU A 423 -19.16 -40.50 -7.10
N TYR A 424 -18.14 -40.06 -7.87
CA TYR A 424 -17.43 -38.81 -7.66
C TYR A 424 -18.04 -37.61 -8.39
N ARG A 425 -18.97 -37.81 -9.33
CA ARG A 425 -19.82 -36.71 -9.86
C ARG A 425 -20.67 -36.08 -8.75
N THR A 426 -21.08 -36.90 -7.78
CA THR A 426 -21.77 -36.43 -6.57
C THR A 426 -20.82 -35.69 -5.62
N VAL A 427 -19.52 -36.06 -5.61
CA VAL A 427 -18.47 -35.37 -4.83
C VAL A 427 -18.04 -34.05 -5.48
N GLN A 428 -18.02 -33.97 -6.82
CA GLN A 428 -17.90 -32.72 -7.59
C GLN A 428 -19.07 -31.77 -7.30
N SER A 429 -20.25 -32.31 -6.97
CA SER A 429 -21.36 -31.61 -6.34
C SER A 429 -21.12 -31.46 -4.83
N ILE A 430 -20.12 -30.66 -4.45
CA ILE A 430 -20.10 -29.97 -3.15
C ILE A 430 -20.50 -30.86 -1.95
N ALA A 431 -19.81 -31.98 -1.75
CA ALA A 431 -20.18 -32.98 -0.74
C ALA A 431 -20.40 -32.40 0.69
N ASN A 432 -19.81 -31.24 1.01
CA ASN A 432 -20.03 -30.55 2.28
C ASN A 432 -21.37 -29.78 2.37
N MET A 433 -21.95 -29.31 1.27
CA MET A 433 -23.21 -28.56 1.28
C MET A 433 -24.40 -29.46 1.60
N ASP A 434 -24.46 -30.66 1.01
CA ASP A 434 -25.57 -31.58 1.28
C ASP A 434 -25.47 -32.16 2.73
N THR A 435 -24.26 -32.24 3.29
CA THR A 435 -24.05 -32.59 4.71
C THR A 435 -24.52 -31.48 5.68
N LEU A 436 -24.30 -30.21 5.32
CA LEU A 436 -24.82 -29.04 6.06
C LEU A 436 -26.36 -28.95 6.00
N ALA A 437 -26.97 -29.41 4.92
CA ALA A 437 -28.43 -29.43 4.75
C ALA A 437 -29.14 -30.48 5.63
N CYS A 438 -28.46 -31.57 5.98
CA CYS A 438 -29.08 -32.74 6.62
C CYS A 438 -28.89 -32.79 8.15
N CYS A 439 -27.80 -32.26 8.70
CA CYS A 439 -27.49 -32.37 10.13
C CYS A 439 -26.79 -31.11 10.66
N PRO A 440 -27.52 -30.06 11.06
CA PRO A 440 -26.89 -28.97 11.81
C PRO A 440 -26.31 -29.54 13.10
N LYS A 441 -25.00 -29.39 13.29
CA LYS A 441 -24.32 -29.78 14.55
C LYS A 441 -24.83 -28.97 15.75
N GLU A 442 -25.48 -27.84 15.47
CA GLU A 442 -25.94 -26.84 16.42
C GLU A 442 -27.47 -26.69 16.35
N PRO A 443 -28.21 -27.06 17.42
CA PRO A 443 -29.68 -27.04 17.43
C PRO A 443 -30.30 -25.66 17.16
N TRP A 444 -29.62 -24.58 17.55
CA TRP A 444 -30.11 -23.21 17.40
C TRP A 444 -30.06 -22.66 15.95
N ILE A 445 -29.36 -23.34 15.03
CA ILE A 445 -29.29 -22.97 13.61
C ILE A 445 -30.44 -23.58 12.78
N VAL A 446 -31.17 -24.55 13.34
CA VAL A 446 -32.31 -25.22 12.67
C VAL A 446 -33.32 -24.24 12.06
N PRO A 447 -33.69 -23.11 12.70
CA PRO A 447 -34.61 -22.13 12.08
C PRO A 447 -34.12 -21.50 10.77
N LEU A 448 -32.81 -21.53 10.49
CA LEU A 448 -32.21 -21.03 9.25
C LEU A 448 -32.11 -22.11 8.16
N GLN A 449 -32.37 -23.38 8.48
CA GLN A 449 -32.19 -24.50 7.57
C GLN A 449 -32.94 -24.38 6.23
N PRO A 450 -34.18 -23.83 6.15
CA PRO A 450 -34.84 -23.60 4.85
C PRO A 450 -34.05 -22.64 3.94
N ALA A 451 -33.50 -21.55 4.51
CA ALA A 451 -32.70 -20.59 3.76
C ALA A 451 -31.35 -21.19 3.34
N VAL A 452 -30.74 -22.03 4.18
CA VAL A 452 -29.52 -22.79 3.84
C VAL A 452 -29.76 -23.74 2.68
N GLN A 453 -30.86 -24.51 2.70
CA GLN A 453 -31.21 -25.44 1.60
C GLN A 453 -31.45 -24.70 0.28
N GLN A 454 -32.16 -23.57 0.34
CA GLN A 454 -32.34 -22.70 -0.84
C GLN A 454 -31.00 -22.16 -1.35
N GLY A 455 -30.12 -21.73 -0.44
CA GLY A 455 -28.78 -21.24 -0.79
C GLY A 455 -27.91 -22.28 -1.47
N ILE A 456 -27.98 -23.54 -1.04
CA ILE A 456 -27.26 -24.66 -1.68
C ILE A 456 -27.69 -24.83 -3.14
N ALA A 457 -28.99 -24.79 -3.41
CA ALA A 457 -29.49 -24.88 -4.78
C ALA A 457 -29.01 -23.70 -5.66
N GLN A 458 -29.03 -22.48 -5.12
CA GLN A 458 -28.54 -21.29 -5.81
C GLN A 458 -27.02 -21.34 -6.07
N LEU A 459 -26.24 -21.85 -5.12
CA LEU A 459 -24.79 -22.00 -5.28
C LEU A 459 -24.44 -23.08 -6.31
N LYS A 460 -25.18 -24.19 -6.38
CA LYS A 460 -25.02 -25.21 -7.42
C LYS A 460 -25.25 -24.65 -8.83
N ASP A 461 -26.30 -23.85 -9.01
CA ASP A 461 -26.57 -23.11 -10.26
C ASP A 461 -25.47 -22.09 -10.57
N PHE A 462 -25.04 -21.30 -9.57
CA PHE A 462 -23.96 -20.34 -9.72
C PHE A 462 -22.64 -20.98 -10.20
N ILE A 463 -22.19 -22.06 -9.56
CA ILE A 463 -20.96 -22.78 -9.96
C ILE A 463 -21.09 -23.33 -11.38
N SER A 464 -22.25 -23.90 -11.73
CA SER A 464 -22.51 -24.41 -13.09
C SER A 464 -22.42 -23.30 -14.15
N ARG A 465 -22.89 -22.09 -13.83
CA ARG A 465 -22.75 -20.92 -14.71
C ARG A 465 -21.31 -20.43 -14.86
N LEU A 466 -20.50 -20.52 -13.80
CA LEU A 466 -19.08 -20.14 -13.88
C LEU A 466 -18.28 -21.08 -14.78
N VAL A 467 -18.59 -22.37 -14.77
CA VAL A 467 -17.85 -23.40 -15.54
C VAL A 467 -18.33 -23.51 -17.00
N SER A 468 -19.57 -23.10 -17.30
CA SER A 468 -20.15 -23.17 -18.65
C SER A 468 -19.72 -22.03 -19.60
N TYR A 469 -18.75 -21.21 -19.20
CA TYR A 469 -18.19 -20.13 -20.01
C TYR A 469 -17.47 -20.67 -21.28
N THR A 470 -17.66 -20.04 -22.46
CA THR A 470 -17.33 -20.65 -23.76
C THR A 470 -15.94 -20.30 -24.33
N GLU A 471 -15.40 -21.16 -25.20
CA GLU A 471 -14.09 -20.99 -25.88
C GLU A 471 -13.98 -19.74 -26.77
N ALA A 472 -15.10 -19.21 -27.27
CA ALA A 472 -15.12 -17.99 -28.09
C ALA A 472 -14.73 -16.73 -27.27
N GLU A 473 -15.02 -16.74 -25.98
CA GLU A 473 -14.61 -15.69 -25.04
C GLU A 473 -13.16 -15.87 -24.59
N ASP A 474 -12.61 -17.07 -24.74
CA ASP A 474 -11.24 -17.48 -24.40
C ASP A 474 -10.21 -17.00 -25.44
N LEU A 475 -10.56 -17.05 -26.73
CA LEU A 475 -9.82 -16.35 -27.79
C LEU A 475 -9.84 -14.82 -27.59
N GLY A 476 -10.96 -14.29 -27.09
CA GLY A 476 -11.09 -12.91 -26.66
C GLY A 476 -10.24 -12.60 -25.42
N LEU A 477 -10.06 -13.56 -24.51
CA LEU A 477 -9.27 -13.44 -23.30
C LEU A 477 -7.77 -13.54 -23.58
N GLN A 478 -7.31 -14.52 -24.37
CA GLN A 478 -5.93 -14.59 -24.87
C GLN A 478 -5.58 -13.37 -25.73
N ALA A 479 -6.52 -12.88 -26.56
CA ALA A 479 -6.36 -11.61 -27.24
C ALA A 479 -6.30 -10.44 -26.25
N ARG A 480 -7.16 -10.38 -25.22
CA ARG A 480 -7.15 -9.32 -24.19
C ARG A 480 -6.00 -9.41 -23.20
N MET A 481 -5.38 -10.57 -23.00
CA MET A 481 -4.19 -10.82 -22.18
C MET A 481 -2.93 -10.50 -23.00
N SER A 482 -2.92 -10.86 -24.28
CA SER A 482 -1.91 -10.41 -25.25
C SER A 482 -2.03 -8.90 -25.56
N LEU A 483 -3.23 -8.32 -25.52
CA LEU A 483 -3.55 -6.89 -25.65
C LEU A 483 -3.54 -6.15 -24.30
N GLN A 484 -3.49 -6.84 -23.15
CA GLN A 484 -3.03 -6.26 -21.89
C GLN A 484 -1.53 -5.94 -22.00
N CYS A 485 -0.85 -6.61 -22.95
CA CYS A 485 0.41 -6.14 -23.49
C CYS A 485 0.28 -5.09 -24.63
N GLY A 486 -0.86 -4.39 -24.77
CA GLY A 486 -0.99 -3.19 -25.59
C GLY A 486 -2.40 -2.86 -26.11
N SER A 487 -3.15 -1.98 -25.42
CA SER A 487 -3.77 -0.78 -26.04
C SER A 487 -4.66 0.05 -25.10
N LEU A 488 -5.18 -0.48 -23.98
CA LEU A 488 -6.02 0.28 -23.04
C LEU A 488 -5.82 -0.22 -21.60
N GLU A 489 -5.36 0.66 -20.71
CA GLU A 489 -5.05 0.35 -19.31
C GLU A 489 -6.24 0.63 -18.38
N LYS A 490 -7.09 1.63 -18.68
CA LYS A 490 -8.26 1.97 -17.86
C LYS A 490 -9.29 2.82 -18.60
N GLU A 491 -10.57 2.69 -18.26
CA GLU A 491 -11.63 3.60 -18.74
C GLU A 491 -12.69 3.89 -17.68
N GLY A 492 -13.38 5.03 -17.80
CA GLY A 492 -14.46 5.39 -16.87
C GLY A 492 -14.99 6.81 -17.05
N PHE A 493 -16.13 7.11 -16.44
CA PHE A 493 -16.67 8.46 -16.40
C PHE A 493 -16.10 9.24 -15.22
N LEU A 494 -15.42 10.35 -15.49
CA LEU A 494 -14.87 11.25 -14.49
C LEU A 494 -15.35 12.68 -14.70
N PHE A 495 -15.27 13.48 -13.65
CA PHE A 495 -15.60 14.90 -13.67
C PHE A 495 -14.30 15.70 -13.84
N LEU A 496 -14.14 16.42 -14.96
CA LEU A 496 -12.89 17.10 -15.32
C LEU A 496 -13.03 18.63 -15.25
N HIS A 497 -11.98 19.30 -14.80
CA HIS A 497 -11.82 20.75 -14.82
C HIS A 497 -10.44 21.14 -15.38
N ARG A 498 -10.42 22.06 -16.37
CA ARG A 498 -9.18 22.53 -17.03
C ARG A 498 -8.88 23.97 -16.62
N THR A 499 -7.59 24.24 -16.41
CA THR A 499 -7.08 25.57 -16.06
C THR A 499 -7.31 26.65 -17.13
N LYS A 500 -7.54 26.29 -18.40
CA LYS A 500 -7.89 27.21 -19.50
C LYS A 500 -9.35 27.66 -19.52
N ASP A 501 -10.26 27.02 -18.77
CA ASP A 501 -11.68 27.41 -18.76
C ASP A 501 -11.88 28.68 -17.91
N LYS A 502 -12.20 29.83 -18.55
CA LYS A 502 -12.64 31.04 -17.83
C LYS A 502 -13.95 30.73 -17.08
N CYS A 503 -13.90 30.62 -15.75
CA CYS A 503 -15.09 30.37 -14.94
C CYS A 503 -16.02 31.61 -14.92
N LEU A 504 -17.21 31.47 -15.52
CA LEU A 504 -18.39 32.26 -15.17
C LEU A 504 -18.98 31.75 -13.83
N PRO A 505 -19.68 32.60 -13.07
CA PRO A 505 -20.08 32.28 -11.71
C PRO A 505 -21.37 31.47 -11.68
N MET A 506 -21.36 30.15 -11.96
CA MET A 506 -22.45 29.24 -11.56
C MET A 506 -21.98 27.78 -11.27
N THR A 507 -22.38 27.33 -10.07
CA THR A 507 -22.69 26.01 -9.49
C THR A 507 -21.89 24.71 -9.70
N SER A 508 -20.92 24.58 -10.60
CA SER A 508 -19.82 23.58 -10.43
C SER A 508 -18.73 23.72 -11.51
N PRO A 509 -17.43 23.71 -11.15
CA PRO A 509 -16.34 23.88 -12.11
C PRO A 509 -16.08 22.62 -12.97
N PHE A 510 -16.62 21.47 -12.58
CA PHE A 510 -16.37 20.18 -13.23
C PHE A 510 -17.45 19.80 -14.24
N LYS A 511 -17.02 19.21 -15.37
CA LYS A 511 -17.91 18.68 -16.41
C LYS A 511 -17.66 17.17 -16.55
N LYS A 512 -18.70 16.38 -16.78
CA LYS A 512 -18.59 14.91 -16.93
C LYS A 512 -17.98 14.54 -18.29
N PHE A 513 -16.94 13.72 -18.30
CA PHE A 513 -16.30 13.16 -19.48
C PHE A 513 -16.10 11.65 -19.34
N PHE A 514 -16.07 10.95 -20.47
CA PHE A 514 -15.57 9.58 -20.57
C PHE A 514 -14.05 9.64 -20.79
N VAL A 515 -13.29 9.06 -19.87
CA VAL A 515 -11.84 9.05 -19.86
C VAL A 515 -11.34 7.66 -20.18
N THR A 516 -10.30 7.58 -21.01
CA THR A 516 -9.67 6.35 -21.48
C THR A 516 -8.16 6.52 -21.37
N LEU A 517 -7.50 5.58 -20.72
CA LEU A 517 -6.06 5.54 -20.55
C LEU A 517 -5.50 4.41 -21.40
N SER A 518 -4.52 4.72 -22.22
CA SER A 518 -3.72 3.78 -23.00
C SER A 518 -2.25 3.88 -22.57
N ARG A 519 -1.40 2.96 -23.05
CA ARG A 519 0.04 2.93 -22.74
C ARG A 519 0.81 4.24 -22.96
N SER A 520 0.33 5.10 -23.86
CA SER A 520 1.05 6.32 -24.26
C SER A 520 0.19 7.57 -24.23
N THR A 521 -1.13 7.44 -24.06
CA THR A 521 -2.05 8.58 -24.10
C THR A 521 -3.21 8.43 -23.11
N LEU A 522 -3.56 9.52 -22.45
CA LEU A 522 -4.81 9.69 -21.72
C LEU A 522 -5.76 10.50 -22.61
N SER A 523 -6.87 9.90 -23.04
CA SER A 523 -7.86 10.55 -23.89
C SER A 523 -9.21 10.72 -23.18
N TYR A 524 -9.88 11.84 -23.40
CA TYR A 524 -11.18 12.12 -22.80
C TYR A 524 -12.14 12.81 -23.77
N SER A 525 -13.41 12.45 -23.67
CA SER A 525 -14.47 12.91 -24.58
C SER A 525 -15.82 13.04 -23.87
N ARG A 526 -16.75 13.84 -24.41
CA ARG A 526 -18.07 14.06 -23.77
C ARG A 526 -18.98 12.82 -23.81
N THR A 527 -18.74 11.91 -24.75
CA THR A 527 -19.52 10.69 -24.97
C THR A 527 -18.59 9.58 -25.43
N GLN A 528 -18.87 8.33 -25.03
CA GLN A 528 -18.05 7.15 -25.30
C GLN A 528 -17.59 6.98 -26.78
N ASN A 529 -18.40 7.43 -27.75
CA ASN A 529 -18.13 7.29 -29.19
C ASN A 529 -17.89 8.64 -29.93
N SER A 530 -17.44 9.69 -29.23
CA SER A 530 -17.21 11.01 -29.87
C SER A 530 -16.00 10.99 -30.80
N LYS A 531 -16.16 11.44 -32.06
CA LYS A 531 -15.04 11.69 -32.99
C LYS A 531 -14.13 12.86 -32.57
N LYS A 532 -14.57 13.69 -31.61
CA LYS A 532 -13.76 14.75 -31.00
C LYS A 532 -13.37 14.31 -29.59
N SER A 533 -12.12 13.89 -29.41
CA SER A 533 -11.48 13.61 -28.12
C SER A 533 -10.29 14.54 -27.92
N SER A 534 -10.06 14.97 -26.68
CA SER A 534 -8.80 15.58 -26.29
C SER A 534 -7.89 14.49 -25.75
N PHE A 535 -6.58 14.62 -25.96
CA PHE A 535 -5.61 13.64 -25.47
C PHE A 535 -4.40 14.33 -24.83
N ILE A 536 -3.80 13.65 -23.86
CA ILE A 536 -2.56 14.02 -23.19
C ILE A 536 -1.59 12.87 -23.45
N SER A 537 -0.41 13.17 -24.01
CA SER A 537 0.64 12.16 -24.16
C SER A 537 1.29 11.91 -22.81
N LEU A 538 1.31 10.65 -22.36
CA LEU A 538 1.81 10.27 -21.05
C LEU A 538 3.31 10.55 -20.89
N GLY A 539 4.10 10.46 -21.97
CA GLY A 539 5.52 10.82 -21.95
C GLY A 539 5.80 12.30 -21.65
N LYS A 540 4.77 13.17 -21.74
CA LYS A 540 4.86 14.61 -21.43
C LYS A 540 4.29 14.96 -20.05
N VAL A 541 3.73 13.98 -19.33
CA VAL A 541 3.22 14.14 -17.98
C VAL A 541 4.40 14.28 -17.02
N LYS A 542 4.34 15.31 -16.18
CA LYS A 542 5.42 15.73 -15.29
C LYS A 542 5.09 15.39 -13.83
N ALA A 543 3.82 15.34 -13.45
CA ALA A 543 3.36 14.91 -12.13
C ALA A 543 1.89 14.45 -12.17
N VAL A 544 1.53 13.52 -11.28
CA VAL A 544 0.15 13.04 -11.05
C VAL A 544 -0.07 12.95 -9.55
N GLU A 545 -0.89 13.84 -8.99
CA GLU A 545 -0.95 14.06 -7.54
C GLU A 545 -2.35 14.29 -7.00
N LYS A 546 -2.54 14.11 -5.70
CA LYS A 546 -3.79 14.46 -5.00
C LYS A 546 -3.88 15.98 -4.85
N VAL A 547 -5.11 16.49 -4.83
CA VAL A 547 -5.42 17.91 -4.61
C VAL A 547 -6.00 18.08 -3.21
N GLU A 548 -5.67 19.18 -2.55
CA GLU A 548 -6.23 19.51 -1.24
C GLU A 548 -7.76 19.70 -1.33
N GLU A 549 -8.48 19.09 -0.38
CA GLU A 549 -9.95 19.14 -0.30
C GLU A 549 -10.50 20.57 -0.34
N LYS A 550 -9.81 21.50 0.33
CA LYS A 550 -10.22 22.91 0.45
C LYS A 550 -10.21 23.65 -0.88
N SER A 551 -9.56 23.11 -1.92
CA SER A 551 -9.48 23.75 -3.24
C SER A 551 -10.78 23.65 -4.03
N PHE A 552 -11.49 22.52 -3.92
CA PHE A 552 -12.72 22.25 -4.67
C PHE A 552 -13.92 21.85 -3.79
N GLY A 553 -13.72 21.64 -2.48
CA GLY A 553 -14.74 21.12 -1.56
C GLY A 553 -15.02 19.63 -1.73
N SER A 554 -14.11 18.89 -2.36
CA SER A 554 -14.15 17.42 -2.54
C SER A 554 -12.80 16.84 -2.14
N ALA A 555 -12.80 15.83 -1.27
CA ALA A 555 -11.59 15.12 -0.84
C ALA A 555 -11.03 14.15 -1.91
N ASN A 556 -11.79 13.94 -3.00
CA ASN A 556 -11.55 12.91 -4.00
C ASN A 556 -11.04 13.47 -5.34
N VAL A 557 -10.29 14.59 -5.30
CA VAL A 557 -9.77 15.26 -6.49
C VAL A 557 -8.27 14.94 -6.69
N MET A 558 -7.90 14.61 -7.92
CA MET A 558 -6.51 14.51 -8.38
C MET A 558 -6.20 15.54 -9.45
N GLN A 559 -4.91 15.76 -9.70
CA GLN A 559 -4.41 16.59 -10.77
C GLN A 559 -3.36 15.86 -11.61
N ILE A 560 -3.36 16.19 -12.90
CA ILE A 560 -2.36 15.75 -13.88
C ILE A 560 -1.70 17.00 -14.42
N ILE A 561 -0.39 17.10 -14.24
CA ILE A 561 0.44 18.21 -14.71
C ILE A 561 1.25 17.71 -15.91
N TRP A 562 1.13 18.37 -17.06
CA TRP A 562 1.88 18.01 -18.26
C TRP A 562 2.42 19.25 -18.98
N SER A 563 3.42 19.03 -19.82
CA SER A 563 4.01 20.08 -20.66
C SER A 563 3.42 20.07 -22.07
N GLU A 564 2.96 21.23 -22.57
CA GLU A 564 2.56 21.42 -23.97
C GLU A 564 3.79 21.59 -24.89
N GLU A 565 3.59 21.54 -26.22
CA GLU A 565 4.68 21.69 -27.21
C GLU A 565 5.39 23.05 -27.16
N SER A 566 4.73 24.07 -26.60
CA SER A 566 5.28 25.39 -26.34
C SER A 566 6.17 25.45 -25.09
N GLY A 567 6.30 24.36 -24.33
CA GLY A 567 7.00 24.32 -23.03
C GLY A 567 6.17 24.86 -21.86
N GLN A 568 4.95 25.32 -22.09
CA GLN A 568 4.03 25.77 -21.05
C GLN A 568 3.45 24.59 -20.26
N MET A 569 3.39 24.72 -18.94
CA MET A 569 2.79 23.73 -18.06
C MET A 569 1.28 23.91 -17.95
N GLU A 570 0.55 22.80 -18.04
CA GLU A 570 -0.91 22.76 -17.93
C GLU A 570 -1.33 21.74 -16.88
N THR A 571 -2.45 22.05 -16.21
CA THR A 571 -3.02 21.21 -15.14
C THR A 571 -4.46 20.84 -15.45
N LEU A 572 -4.76 19.55 -15.31
CA LEU A 572 -6.09 18.96 -15.45
C LEU A 572 -6.49 18.37 -14.12
N TYR A 573 -7.63 18.81 -13.59
CA TYR A 573 -8.20 18.31 -12.34
C TYR A 573 -9.28 17.27 -12.64
N LEU A 574 -9.27 16.16 -11.91
CA LEU A 574 -10.23 15.08 -12.03
C LEU A 574 -10.86 14.79 -10.66
N ASP A 575 -12.17 14.92 -10.57
CA ASP A 575 -12.97 14.61 -9.39
C ASP A 575 -13.56 13.20 -9.51
N CYS A 576 -13.25 12.36 -8.53
CA CYS A 576 -13.64 10.96 -8.44
C CYS A 576 -14.79 10.78 -7.44
N LYS A 577 -15.63 9.77 -7.65
CA LYS A 577 -16.83 9.55 -6.82
C LYS A 577 -16.51 9.00 -5.43
N SER A 578 -15.34 8.36 -5.27
CA SER A 578 -14.90 7.78 -4.01
C SER A 578 -13.38 7.82 -3.90
N MET A 579 -12.89 7.69 -2.66
CA MET A 579 -11.46 7.59 -2.36
C MET A 579 -10.82 6.38 -3.04
N ASN A 580 -11.54 5.27 -3.18
CA ASN A 580 -11.06 4.07 -3.88
C ASN A 580 -10.89 4.32 -5.39
N GLU A 581 -11.83 5.03 -6.03
CA GLU A 581 -11.73 5.39 -7.45
C GLU A 581 -10.56 6.34 -7.69
N LEU A 582 -10.39 7.35 -6.82
CA LEU A 582 -9.26 8.27 -6.81
C LEU A 582 -7.92 7.51 -6.73
N ASN A 583 -7.76 6.67 -5.71
CA ASN A 583 -6.54 5.92 -5.46
C ASN A 583 -6.19 5.00 -6.64
N HIS A 584 -7.20 4.35 -7.22
CA HIS A 584 -7.00 3.49 -8.38
C HIS A 584 -6.57 4.30 -9.62
N TRP A 585 -7.13 5.49 -9.86
CA TRP A 585 -6.70 6.34 -10.98
C TRP A 585 -5.30 6.94 -10.78
N LEU A 586 -4.98 7.37 -9.55
CA LEU A 586 -3.63 7.81 -9.18
C LEU A 586 -2.61 6.71 -9.43
N SER A 587 -2.90 5.48 -9.00
CA SER A 587 -1.98 4.34 -9.19
C SER A 587 -1.72 4.06 -10.67
N THR A 588 -2.79 3.88 -11.47
CA THR A 588 -2.63 3.53 -12.90
C THR A 588 -1.89 4.63 -13.66
N LEU A 589 -2.22 5.91 -13.43
CA LEU A 589 -1.58 7.02 -14.12
C LEU A 589 -0.12 7.22 -13.72
N ARG A 590 0.21 7.10 -12.42
CA ARG A 590 1.60 7.17 -11.95
C ARG A 590 2.45 6.04 -12.54
N LYS A 591 1.91 4.81 -12.58
CA LYS A 591 2.58 3.68 -13.24
C LYS A 591 2.84 3.94 -14.72
N ALA A 592 1.84 4.44 -15.43
CA ALA A 592 1.99 4.73 -16.85
C ALA A 592 3.02 5.85 -17.14
N CYS A 593 3.30 6.71 -16.14
CA CYS A 593 4.27 7.81 -16.24
C CYS A 593 5.61 7.53 -15.54
N SER A 594 5.82 6.34 -14.95
CA SER A 594 7.01 6.05 -14.12
C SER A 594 8.33 6.05 -14.88
N ARG A 595 8.28 5.90 -16.22
CA ARG A 595 9.44 5.90 -17.12
C ARG A 595 9.81 7.30 -17.61
N ASN A 596 9.10 8.33 -17.19
CA ASN A 596 9.37 9.70 -17.62
C ASN A 596 10.62 10.22 -16.89
N ALA A 597 11.68 10.54 -17.63
CA ALA A 597 12.93 11.05 -17.06
C ALA A 597 12.81 12.47 -16.47
N ASP A 598 11.80 13.23 -16.90
CA ASP A 598 11.63 14.65 -16.55
C ASP A 598 10.43 14.85 -15.60
N THR A 599 10.33 14.13 -14.49
CA THR A 599 9.30 14.40 -13.48
C THR A 599 9.60 15.68 -12.70
N LEU A 600 8.57 16.44 -12.35
CA LEU A 600 8.72 17.54 -11.40
C LEU A 600 9.19 16.96 -10.05
N SER A 601 9.96 17.73 -9.29
CA SER A 601 10.34 17.41 -7.90
C SER A 601 9.35 17.98 -6.88
N CYS A 602 8.58 18.99 -7.29
CA CYS A 602 7.61 19.70 -6.47
C CYS A 602 6.40 20.14 -7.31
N TYR A 603 5.24 20.22 -6.68
CA TYR A 603 3.97 20.62 -7.29
C TYR A 603 3.12 21.45 -6.33
N HIS A 604 2.10 22.12 -6.86
CA HIS A 604 1.12 22.84 -6.03
C HIS A 604 -0.11 21.95 -5.80
N PRO A 605 -0.45 21.56 -4.55
CA PRO A 605 -1.64 20.77 -4.25
C PRO A 605 -2.93 21.59 -4.32
N GLY A 606 -2.81 22.92 -4.52
CA GLY A 606 -3.92 23.85 -4.67
C GLY A 606 -4.27 24.22 -6.11
N VAL A 607 -5.22 25.14 -6.24
CA VAL A 607 -5.68 25.69 -7.53
C VAL A 607 -5.24 27.14 -7.62
N TYR A 608 -4.74 27.54 -8.79
CA TYR A 608 -4.45 28.94 -9.06
C TYR A 608 -5.74 29.71 -9.36
N LYS A 609 -6.12 30.63 -8.47
CA LYS A 609 -7.35 31.43 -8.59
C LYS A 609 -7.15 32.82 -8.00
N ALA A 610 -7.65 33.83 -8.73
CA ALA A 610 -7.54 35.25 -8.34
C ALA A 610 -6.09 35.70 -8.12
N ASP A 611 -5.23 35.44 -9.11
CA ASP A 611 -3.80 35.81 -9.17
C ASP A 611 -2.94 35.30 -8.00
N ARG A 612 -3.33 34.15 -7.43
CA ARG A 612 -2.56 33.42 -6.41
C ARG A 612 -2.90 31.93 -6.37
N TRP A 613 -1.98 31.13 -5.86
CA TRP A 613 -2.21 29.72 -5.52
C TRP A 613 -3.02 29.58 -4.21
N SER A 614 -4.01 28.68 -4.18
CA SER A 614 -4.80 28.46 -2.96
C SER A 614 -4.03 27.78 -1.82
N CYS A 615 -3.00 26.98 -2.15
CA CYS A 615 -2.15 26.27 -1.20
C CYS A 615 -1.18 27.24 -0.48
N CYS A 616 -0.27 27.87 -1.23
CA CYS A 616 0.84 28.66 -0.69
C CYS A 616 0.72 30.18 -0.89
N HIS A 617 -0.35 30.66 -1.55
CA HIS A 617 -0.57 32.09 -1.85
C HIS A 617 0.50 32.75 -2.73
N GLN A 618 1.39 31.97 -3.34
CA GLN A 618 2.32 32.45 -4.36
C GLN A 618 1.56 33.10 -5.52
N LYS A 619 2.10 34.20 -6.03
CA LYS A 619 1.42 35.07 -7.00
C LYS A 619 1.68 34.64 -8.43
N ASP A 620 2.82 34.03 -8.73
CA ASP A 620 3.12 33.57 -10.08
C ASP A 620 2.64 32.12 -10.31
N ARG A 621 2.14 31.83 -11.51
CA ARG A 621 1.77 30.47 -11.93
C ARG A 621 2.99 29.61 -12.18
N THR A 622 4.14 30.20 -12.46
CA THR A 622 5.39 29.48 -12.73
C THR A 622 6.25 29.27 -11.49
N ASP A 623 5.83 29.78 -10.33
CA ASP A 623 6.56 29.57 -9.08
C ASP A 623 6.64 28.07 -8.74
N PRO A 624 7.78 27.60 -8.20
CA PRO A 624 7.98 26.19 -7.86
C PRO A 624 6.95 25.70 -6.84
N GLY A 625 6.56 24.43 -6.99
CA GLY A 625 5.54 23.78 -6.17
C GLY A 625 5.83 23.82 -4.67
N CYS A 626 4.78 23.96 -3.86
CA CYS A 626 4.91 23.99 -2.39
C CYS A 626 4.77 22.62 -1.70
N ASP A 627 4.61 21.52 -2.46
CA ASP A 627 4.62 20.15 -1.94
C ASP A 627 5.44 19.22 -2.86
N ARG A 628 5.92 18.09 -2.34
CA ARG A 628 6.79 17.15 -3.08
C ARG A 628 6.00 16.14 -3.90
N THR A 629 6.40 15.94 -5.14
CA THR A 629 5.86 14.88 -6.00
C THR A 629 6.24 13.50 -5.46
N ASN A 630 5.26 12.60 -5.39
CA ASN A 630 5.46 11.24 -4.93
C ASN A 630 5.93 10.37 -6.10
N GLY A 631 7.19 9.89 -6.05
CA GLY A 631 7.78 9.02 -7.08
C GLY A 631 7.24 7.58 -7.10
N GLY A 632 6.34 7.22 -6.19
CA GLY A 632 5.78 5.87 -6.05
C GLY A 632 4.42 5.87 -5.34
N VAL A 633 3.69 4.76 -5.47
CA VAL A 633 2.39 4.53 -4.83
C VAL A 633 2.61 3.76 -3.54
N MET A 634 2.24 4.35 -2.40
CA MET A 634 1.92 3.61 -1.18
C MET A 634 0.40 3.54 -1.09
N LEU A 635 -0.14 2.34 -1.35
CA LEU A 635 -1.50 1.99 -1.00
C LEU A 635 -1.41 0.84 -0.01
N GLN A 636 -2.06 1.01 1.15
CA GLN A 636 -2.36 -0.05 2.12
C GLN A 636 -2.62 -1.37 1.38
N GLU A 637 -1.68 -2.31 1.54
CA GLU A 637 -1.75 -3.73 1.17
C GLU A 637 -2.09 -4.11 -0.28
N TRP A 638 -2.16 -3.15 -1.21
CA TRP A 638 -2.59 -3.40 -2.59
C TRP A 638 -1.53 -2.98 -3.62
N TYR A 639 -0.73 -3.97 -4.05
CA TYR A 639 0.12 -3.88 -5.23
C TYR A 639 -0.72 -4.18 -6.48
N ASP A 640 -1.23 -3.14 -7.15
CA ASP A 640 -1.84 -3.28 -8.46
C ASP A 640 -1.26 -2.27 -9.46
N PRO A 641 -0.62 -2.74 -10.56
CA PRO A 641 -0.26 -4.12 -10.89
C PRO A 641 1.05 -4.54 -10.21
N PRO A 642 1.24 -5.84 -9.91
CA PRO A 642 2.45 -6.35 -9.27
C PRO A 642 3.70 -5.86 -10.00
N ASP A 643 4.73 -5.48 -9.23
CA ASP A 643 6.06 -5.17 -9.76
C ASP A 643 6.76 -6.50 -10.07
N HIS A 644 6.83 -6.85 -11.36
CA HIS A 644 7.30 -8.18 -11.77
C HIS A 644 8.78 -8.37 -11.44
N GLU A 645 9.54 -7.28 -11.45
CA GLU A 645 10.95 -7.23 -11.13
C GLU A 645 11.16 -7.51 -9.63
N LEU A 646 10.36 -6.87 -8.77
CA LEU A 646 10.37 -7.13 -7.33
C LEU A 646 9.93 -8.57 -7.01
N GLN A 647 8.89 -9.08 -7.68
CA GLN A 647 8.47 -10.47 -7.48
C GLN A 647 9.56 -11.46 -7.91
N ALA A 648 10.21 -11.20 -9.06
CA ALA A 648 11.32 -12.01 -9.53
C ALA A 648 12.50 -11.98 -8.56
N GLN A 649 12.77 -10.82 -7.94
CA GLN A 649 13.80 -10.67 -6.91
C GLN A 649 13.49 -11.50 -5.67
N PHE A 650 12.26 -11.46 -5.17
CA PHE A 650 11.86 -12.30 -4.02
C PHE A 650 12.00 -13.79 -4.33
N ILE A 651 11.60 -14.23 -5.53
CA ILE A 651 11.74 -15.62 -5.95
C ILE A 651 13.22 -16.01 -6.07
N PHE A 652 14.05 -15.17 -6.69
CA PHE A 652 15.50 -15.36 -6.78
C PHE A 652 16.13 -15.60 -5.41
N ARG A 653 15.81 -14.74 -4.44
CA ARG A 653 16.33 -14.82 -3.08
C ARG A 653 15.87 -16.09 -2.35
N HIS A 654 14.60 -16.45 -2.47
CA HIS A 654 14.09 -17.70 -1.93
C HIS A 654 14.87 -18.91 -2.50
N LEU A 655 15.05 -18.96 -3.82
CA LEU A 655 15.80 -20.01 -4.51
C LEU A 655 17.29 -20.05 -4.11
N LEU A 656 17.89 -18.89 -3.83
CA LEU A 656 19.25 -18.80 -3.32
C LEU A 656 19.37 -19.36 -1.90
N GLY A 657 18.39 -19.09 -1.02
CA GLY A 657 18.36 -19.59 0.35
C GLY A 657 18.23 -21.12 0.43
N VAL A 658 17.41 -21.70 -0.45
CA VAL A 658 17.16 -23.15 -0.53
C VAL A 658 18.08 -23.88 -1.53
N ARG A 659 19.12 -23.21 -2.04
CA ARG A 659 20.06 -23.75 -3.05
C ARG A 659 20.67 -25.10 -2.66
N ASN A 660 20.94 -25.30 -1.37
CA ASN A 660 21.52 -26.55 -0.87
C ASN A 660 20.52 -27.71 -0.91
N GLU A 661 19.25 -27.44 -0.63
CA GLU A 661 18.16 -28.42 -0.70
C GLU A 661 17.85 -28.80 -2.16
N LEU A 662 17.92 -27.82 -3.06
CA LEU A 662 17.83 -28.03 -4.50
C LEU A 662 18.93 -28.97 -5.03
N ARG A 663 20.12 -28.98 -4.43
CA ARG A 663 21.28 -29.81 -4.84
C ARG A 663 21.18 -31.26 -4.35
N ALA A 664 20.39 -31.57 -3.32
CA ALA A 664 20.35 -32.90 -2.74
C ALA A 664 19.84 -33.96 -3.74
N PRO A 665 20.47 -35.15 -3.85
CA PRO A 665 19.97 -36.24 -4.72
C PRO A 665 18.62 -36.79 -4.23
N GLN A 666 17.78 -37.28 -5.15
CA GLN A 666 16.42 -37.82 -4.85
C GLN A 666 16.43 -38.98 -3.82
N SER A 667 17.55 -39.66 -3.63
CA SER A 667 17.66 -40.90 -2.86
C SER A 667 17.50 -40.80 -1.34
N LYS A 668 17.36 -39.60 -0.75
CA LYS A 668 17.23 -39.43 0.71
C LYS A 668 15.81 -39.31 1.26
N PHE A 669 14.75 -39.38 0.43
CA PHE A 669 13.36 -39.32 0.90
C PHE A 669 12.44 -40.41 0.32
N SER A 670 13.00 -41.53 -0.15
CA SER A 670 12.22 -42.68 -0.60
C SER A 670 11.54 -43.42 0.56
N GLN A 671 10.39 -42.92 1.00
CA GLN A 671 9.29 -43.76 1.51
C GLN A 671 7.97 -43.57 0.75
N GLN A 672 7.92 -42.74 -0.29
CA GLN A 672 6.78 -42.71 -1.21
C GLN A 672 7.23 -43.19 -2.60
N LYS A 673 6.62 -44.29 -3.06
CA LYS A 673 6.80 -44.87 -4.39
C LYS A 673 6.39 -43.84 -5.45
N GLU A 674 7.36 -43.17 -6.07
CA GLU A 674 7.14 -42.46 -7.34
C GLU A 674 7.24 -43.46 -8.50
N ILE A 675 6.16 -43.54 -9.28
CA ILE A 675 6.12 -44.22 -10.57
C ILE A 675 6.47 -43.15 -11.62
N ARG A 676 7.46 -43.45 -12.49
CA ARG A 676 7.88 -42.56 -13.59
C ARG A 676 6.67 -42.15 -14.47
N PRO A 677 6.52 -40.86 -14.83
CA PRO A 677 5.57 -40.47 -15.87
C PRO A 677 6.04 -40.95 -17.26
N PRO A 678 5.13 -41.12 -18.23
CA PRO A 678 5.47 -41.55 -19.57
C PRO A 678 6.31 -40.50 -20.30
N SER A 679 7.30 -40.98 -21.05
CA SER A 679 8.25 -40.19 -21.83
C SER A 679 7.55 -39.30 -22.86
N PHE A 680 7.55 -37.98 -22.61
CA PHE A 680 7.43 -36.98 -23.66
C PHE A 680 8.84 -36.55 -24.09
N SER A 681 9.10 -36.56 -25.40
CA SER A 681 10.35 -36.13 -26.00
C SER A 681 10.51 -34.61 -25.87
N GLY A 682 11.30 -34.17 -24.89
CA GLY A 682 11.69 -32.78 -24.62
C GLY A 682 12.78 -32.74 -23.52
N ARG A 683 13.57 -31.66 -23.45
CA ARG A 683 14.75 -31.44 -22.59
C ARG A 683 14.73 -32.21 -21.24
N GLY A 684 15.84 -32.85 -20.89
CA GLY A 684 15.94 -33.65 -19.66
C GLY A 684 15.83 -32.79 -18.38
N GLU A 685 15.15 -33.32 -17.36
CA GLU A 685 14.96 -32.69 -16.03
C GLU A 685 16.29 -32.28 -15.37
N SER A 686 17.35 -33.04 -15.62
CA SER A 686 18.71 -32.75 -15.12
C SER A 686 19.31 -31.48 -15.73
N ASP A 687 18.99 -31.18 -16.99
CA ASP A 687 19.57 -30.04 -17.72
C ASP A 687 18.91 -28.73 -17.30
N ALA A 688 17.58 -28.71 -17.16
CA ALA A 688 16.84 -27.51 -16.73
C ALA A 688 17.23 -27.03 -15.33
N VAL A 689 17.60 -27.95 -14.44
CA VAL A 689 18.00 -27.62 -13.07
C VAL A 689 19.46 -27.15 -13.02
N ALA A 690 20.32 -27.70 -13.87
CA ALA A 690 21.68 -27.20 -14.04
C ALA A 690 21.65 -25.76 -14.59
N GLU A 691 20.81 -25.50 -15.60
CA GLU A 691 20.57 -24.15 -16.13
C GLU A 691 20.05 -23.18 -15.05
N LEU A 692 19.12 -23.62 -14.19
CA LEU A 692 18.64 -22.81 -13.06
C LEU A 692 19.79 -22.40 -12.13
N PHE A 693 20.69 -23.32 -11.79
CA PHE A 693 21.82 -22.97 -10.93
C PHE A 693 22.77 -21.97 -11.60
N THR A 694 23.00 -22.10 -12.91
CA THR A 694 23.81 -21.13 -13.67
C THR A 694 23.17 -19.75 -13.64
N VAL A 695 21.87 -19.64 -13.92
CA VAL A 695 21.14 -18.36 -13.86
C VAL A 695 21.16 -17.76 -12.46
N LEU A 696 20.98 -18.56 -11.41
CA LEU A 696 21.08 -18.08 -10.03
C LEU A 696 22.49 -17.56 -9.70
N GLN A 697 23.55 -18.15 -10.25
CA GLN A 697 24.92 -17.66 -10.06
C GLN A 697 25.17 -16.35 -10.79
N GLU A 698 24.70 -16.21 -12.03
CA GLU A 698 24.81 -14.98 -12.83
C GLU A 698 24.05 -13.82 -12.17
N LEU A 699 22.81 -14.06 -11.73
CA LEU A 699 22.02 -13.08 -10.98
C LEU A 699 22.71 -12.67 -9.68
N HIS A 700 23.27 -13.63 -8.93
CA HIS A 700 24.00 -13.31 -7.71
C HIS A 700 25.24 -12.45 -7.96
N ALA A 701 25.96 -12.69 -9.06
CA ALA A 701 27.09 -11.85 -9.46
C ALA A 701 26.63 -10.43 -9.86
N ALA A 702 25.54 -10.31 -10.61
CA ALA A 702 24.96 -9.03 -11.01
C ALA A 702 24.49 -8.20 -9.79
N HIS A 703 23.88 -8.84 -8.79
CA HIS A 703 23.53 -8.17 -7.54
C HIS A 703 24.75 -7.63 -6.80
N ARG A 704 25.82 -8.42 -6.67
CA ARG A 704 27.05 -7.93 -6.02
C ARG A 704 27.69 -6.77 -6.76
N ALA A 705 27.71 -6.80 -8.09
CA ALA A 705 28.21 -5.70 -8.90
C ALA A 705 27.36 -4.43 -8.72
N ALA A 706 26.03 -4.58 -8.67
CA ALA A 706 25.12 -3.48 -8.40
C ALA A 706 25.30 -2.91 -6.98
N GLU A 707 25.45 -3.76 -5.96
CA GLU A 707 25.72 -3.33 -4.58
C GLU A 707 27.05 -2.55 -4.46
N GLU A 708 28.07 -2.91 -5.25
CA GLU A 708 29.35 -2.21 -5.32
C GLU A 708 29.25 -0.84 -6.03
N GLU A 709 28.41 -0.72 -7.07
CA GLU A 709 28.12 0.56 -7.76
C GLU A 709 27.16 1.47 -6.96
N GLU A 710 26.21 0.89 -6.23
CA GLU A 710 25.11 1.56 -5.53
C GLU A 710 25.51 2.11 -4.14
N HIS A 711 26.74 1.85 -3.68
CA HIS A 711 27.36 2.58 -2.57
C HIS A 711 27.38 4.12 -2.79
N VAL A 712 27.03 4.58 -3.99
CA VAL A 712 26.98 5.98 -4.38
C VAL A 712 25.56 6.55 -4.54
N ARG A 713 24.46 5.76 -4.66
CA ARG A 713 23.08 6.30 -4.86
C ARG A 713 21.92 5.41 -4.38
N ASN A 714 20.97 6.01 -3.65
CA ASN A 714 19.56 5.64 -3.41
C ASN A 714 19.21 4.14 -3.24
N LYS A 715 19.36 3.61 -2.03
CA LYS A 715 18.83 2.29 -1.61
C LYS A 715 17.31 2.31 -1.39
N ASN A 716 16.62 1.28 -1.88
CA ASN A 716 15.23 0.99 -1.50
C ASN A 716 15.21 0.16 -0.21
N PHE A 717 14.38 0.58 0.75
CA PHE A 717 14.27 -0.06 2.05
C PHE A 717 12.88 -0.65 2.23
N PHE A 718 12.83 -1.92 2.61
CA PHE A 718 11.61 -2.64 2.92
C PHE A 718 11.57 -2.94 4.41
N LEU A 719 10.53 -2.50 5.09
CA LEU A 719 10.30 -2.82 6.49
C LEU A 719 9.17 -3.83 6.61
N GLU A 720 9.49 -5.02 7.10
CA GLU A 720 8.51 -6.00 7.55
C GLU A 720 8.15 -5.68 8.98
N VAL A 721 6.85 -5.59 9.27
CA VAL A 721 6.30 -5.26 10.59
C VAL A 721 5.29 -6.33 10.95
N GLN A 722 5.38 -6.88 12.16
CA GLN A 722 4.32 -7.68 12.78
C GLN A 722 3.93 -7.07 14.12
N MET A 723 2.63 -6.87 14.32
CA MET A 723 2.02 -6.23 15.51
C MET A 723 1.08 -7.16 16.27
#